data_AF-I3ED27-F1
#
_entry.id   AF-I3ED27-F1
#
_cell.length_a   1.000
_cell.length_b   1.000
_cell.length_c   1.000
_cell.angle_alpha   90.00
_cell.angle_beta   90.00
_cell.angle_gamma   90.00
#
_symmetry.space_group_name_H-M   'P 1'
#
loop_
_entity.id
_entity.type
_entity.pdbx_description
1 polymer ?
#
loop_
_entity_poly.entity_id
_entity_poly.type
_entity_poly.pdbx_seq_one_letter_code
_entity_poly.pdbx_strand_id
1 'polypeptide(L)'
;KFLKKYIDNEGVNPSAMKGLPTEPTTYEQFMTGEFLNTSQFLIQSYIYEFIDTKEKYIEFVNAVYTLLNDQIKNKKSYERVLNKCFVKEDAQSNEIDHTKIICDLKDTIDKYKIFPFMDSSQLPSYTRAKSYDREKGEFINNESRKYSNCVETTLMGLFLCLVYDPNKKKYNTDHLPDNEETKPLKEFFCEYTEPTEVTDYTMHQDWCRVVADLKNAKILYKKEKTNELKSSLLNILYVLSNITGSKEEVVKEIKCLEELLADRKVNDELDIEECLTKIFKELSNNKNLEIECDEFTVGTREDNNLDLFGEFKLVYTFNKKKNGILVEITPGHSSLSLLEDLLSSEEENIIKEKLTEIQNTYSNIESYTACTIRQYINIELAKMEQKSVFSRIKESIKNNHDNINDILLHGMIRSVEQKASIVGYFLIMNVKNTLPKNNSLVRFTNNLIGSTPLDDRVTREDMLLYCFLNKDGKGYYAKIESGWEEAATITNDKFRLINSKILVELNYPHEISLECFKKLMIVVANSDEKYDIILGSLLIENIVIFSKKTNNPTKTLLELINIVDKTVVQPDGSNMFVIYLRWAVNVILYNFDVKEEITKTLMDQIDVNYSFNRNNKWDCMFLNHSYILKYLKKNKDLLCNKEIPESVEKYNCIMNKINSATLPSKEGFFQRVLNIFTYRNT
;
A
#
# COMPACT_ATOMS: atom_id res chain seq x y z
N LYS A 1 -26.73 19.26 -14.33
CA LYS A 1 -27.11 19.87 -13.02
C LYS A 1 -25.90 20.48 -12.29
N PHE A 2 -24.75 19.79 -12.21
CA PHE A 2 -23.51 20.27 -11.59
C PHE A 2 -22.96 21.57 -12.21
N LEU A 3 -22.68 21.58 -13.53
CA LEU A 3 -22.20 22.78 -14.25
C LEU A 3 -23.16 23.96 -14.14
N LYS A 4 -24.48 23.72 -14.26
CA LYS A 4 -25.52 24.76 -14.14
C LYS A 4 -25.51 25.44 -12.75
N LYS A 5 -25.29 24.66 -11.68
CA LYS A 5 -25.22 25.17 -10.29
C LYS A 5 -23.94 25.98 -10.01
N TYR A 6 -22.88 25.75 -10.78
CA TYR A 6 -21.57 26.42 -10.62
C TYR A 6 -21.42 27.65 -11.52
N ILE A 7 -22.04 27.64 -12.71
CA ILE A 7 -22.08 28.79 -13.61
C ILE A 7 -22.90 29.95 -13.00
N ASP A 8 -23.99 29.64 -12.28
CA ASP A 8 -24.90 30.64 -11.71
C ASP A 8 -24.47 31.19 -10.33
N ASN A 9 -23.35 30.72 -9.77
CA ASN A 9 -22.83 31.18 -8.48
C ASN A 9 -21.77 32.26 -8.74
N GLU A 10 -22.03 33.53 -8.42
CA GLU A 10 -21.11 34.65 -8.75
C GLU A 10 -19.70 34.48 -8.17
N GLY A 11 -19.54 33.73 -7.07
CA GLY A 11 -18.24 33.37 -6.50
C GLY A 11 -17.51 32.19 -7.18
N VAL A 12 -18.15 31.51 -8.14
CA VAL A 12 -17.60 30.39 -8.91
C VAL A 12 -17.86 30.53 -10.42
N ASN A 13 -18.32 31.70 -10.84
CA ASN A 13 -18.49 32.02 -12.24
C ASN A 13 -17.10 31.95 -12.91
N PRO A 14 -16.89 31.10 -13.93
CA PRO A 14 -15.64 31.00 -14.68
C PRO A 14 -15.14 32.37 -15.18
N SER A 15 -16.07 33.31 -15.42
CA SER A 15 -15.76 34.67 -15.85
C SER A 15 -15.35 35.64 -14.72
N ALA A 16 -15.53 35.26 -13.45
CA ALA A 16 -15.07 36.02 -12.28
C ALA A 16 -13.64 35.66 -11.84
N MET A 17 -13.05 34.58 -12.38
CA MET A 17 -11.63 34.25 -12.20
C MET A 17 -10.76 35.21 -13.03
N LYS A 18 -10.48 36.40 -12.49
CA LYS A 18 -9.48 37.33 -13.04
C LYS A 18 -8.11 36.64 -13.10
N GLY A 19 -7.57 36.49 -14.30
CA GLY A 19 -6.23 35.93 -14.53
C GLY A 19 -6.21 34.41 -14.78
N LEU A 20 -7.12 33.88 -15.60
CA LEU A 20 -7.08 32.48 -16.03
C LEU A 20 -5.69 32.14 -16.61
N PRO A 21 -4.99 31.12 -16.06
CA PRO A 21 -3.81 30.57 -16.71
C PRO A 21 -4.17 30.13 -18.13
N THR A 22 -3.36 30.55 -19.10
CA THR A 22 -3.42 30.04 -20.47
C THR A 22 -2.99 28.56 -20.49
N GLU A 23 -3.41 27.81 -21.52
CA GLU A 23 -2.83 26.48 -21.76
C GLU A 23 -1.30 26.57 -21.73
N PRO A 24 -0.61 25.67 -21.01
CA PRO A 24 0.84 25.75 -20.89
C PRO A 24 1.45 25.51 -22.27
N THR A 25 2.30 26.44 -22.69
CA THR A 25 3.03 26.33 -23.96
C THR A 25 4.41 25.72 -23.75
N THR A 26 4.98 25.84 -22.55
CA THR A 26 6.27 25.22 -22.21
C THR A 26 6.10 24.10 -21.19
N TYR A 27 7.08 23.20 -21.16
CA TYR A 27 7.07 22.08 -20.23
C TYR A 27 7.22 22.53 -18.77
N GLU A 28 7.99 23.58 -18.50
CA GLU A 28 8.12 24.17 -17.16
C GLU A 28 6.78 24.71 -16.65
N GLN A 29 6.02 25.39 -17.51
CA GLN A 29 4.66 25.85 -17.18
C GLN A 29 3.71 24.67 -16.97
N PHE A 30 3.81 23.63 -17.80
CA PHE A 30 2.99 22.42 -17.64
C PHE A 30 3.23 21.78 -16.27
N MET A 31 4.49 21.68 -15.85
CA MET A 31 4.89 21.04 -14.60
C MET A 31 4.46 21.80 -13.32
N THR A 32 3.97 23.04 -13.42
CA THR A 32 3.34 23.72 -12.26
C THR A 32 1.96 23.14 -11.92
N GLY A 33 1.33 22.47 -12.89
CA GLY A 33 -0.02 21.92 -12.80
C GLY A 33 -1.14 22.98 -12.70
N GLU A 34 -0.84 24.27 -12.76
CA GLU A 34 -1.84 25.34 -12.59
C GLU A 34 -3.00 25.23 -13.60
N PHE A 35 -2.72 24.68 -14.79
CA PHE A 35 -3.70 24.45 -15.84
C PHE A 35 -4.84 23.50 -15.42
N LEU A 36 -4.62 22.61 -14.45
CA LEU A 36 -5.62 21.66 -13.93
C LEU A 36 -6.83 22.36 -13.29
N ASN A 37 -6.68 23.63 -12.88
CA ASN A 37 -7.76 24.43 -12.31
C ASN A 37 -8.44 25.35 -13.33
N THR A 38 -8.04 25.29 -14.60
CA THR A 38 -8.65 26.10 -15.65
C THR A 38 -10.01 25.54 -16.05
N SER A 39 -10.95 26.42 -16.43
CA SER A 39 -12.26 25.97 -16.94
C SER A 39 -12.12 25.12 -18.20
N GLN A 40 -11.09 25.36 -19.01
CA GLN A 40 -10.81 24.60 -20.22
C GLN A 40 -10.49 23.14 -19.89
N PHE A 41 -9.54 22.90 -18.98
CA PHE A 41 -9.23 21.54 -18.52
C PHE A 41 -10.46 20.85 -17.90
N LEU A 42 -11.19 21.54 -17.02
CA LEU A 42 -12.37 20.95 -16.37
C LEU A 42 -13.47 20.57 -17.36
N ILE A 43 -13.67 21.35 -18.42
CA ILE A 43 -14.63 21.04 -19.50
C ILE A 43 -14.12 19.84 -20.32
N GLN A 44 -12.83 19.82 -20.69
CA GLN A 44 -12.23 18.71 -21.42
C GLN A 44 -12.35 17.40 -20.63
N SER A 45 -12.01 17.41 -19.35
CA SER A 45 -12.15 16.25 -18.45
C SER A 45 -13.60 15.81 -18.34
N TYR A 46 -14.55 16.74 -18.19
CA TYR A 46 -15.97 16.39 -18.20
C TYR A 46 -16.38 15.72 -19.52
N ILE A 47 -15.98 16.26 -20.67
CA ILE A 47 -16.32 15.67 -21.97
C ILE A 47 -15.73 14.26 -22.10
N TYR A 48 -14.47 14.08 -21.71
CA TYR A 48 -13.79 12.78 -21.72
C TYR A 48 -14.55 11.72 -20.93
N GLU A 49 -15.04 12.05 -19.73
CA GLU A 49 -15.82 11.14 -18.87
C GLU A 49 -17.16 10.66 -19.49
N PHE A 50 -17.70 11.33 -20.50
CA PHE A 50 -18.98 10.94 -21.14
C PHE A 50 -18.82 10.45 -22.59
N ILE A 51 -17.63 10.63 -23.18
CA ILE A 51 -17.32 10.20 -24.55
C ILE A 51 -16.29 9.07 -24.47
N ASP A 52 -16.81 7.88 -24.21
CA ASP A 52 -16.07 6.65 -23.96
C ASP A 52 -16.09 5.67 -25.15
N THR A 53 -16.88 5.95 -26.20
CA THR A 53 -16.91 5.13 -27.41
C THR A 53 -16.54 5.91 -28.66
N LYS A 54 -16.01 5.19 -29.65
CA LYS A 54 -15.72 5.72 -30.99
C LYS A 54 -16.95 6.39 -31.59
N GLU A 55 -18.12 5.77 -31.45
CA GLU A 55 -19.39 6.24 -32.01
C GLU A 55 -19.80 7.56 -31.35
N LYS A 56 -19.78 7.65 -30.01
CA LYS A 56 -20.09 8.89 -29.29
C LYS A 56 -19.10 10.01 -29.65
N TYR A 57 -17.82 9.68 -29.85
CA TYR A 57 -16.82 10.66 -30.27
C TYR A 57 -17.12 11.22 -31.66
N ILE A 58 -17.44 10.34 -32.62
CA ILE A 58 -17.87 10.74 -33.97
C ILE A 58 -19.11 11.63 -33.91
N GLU A 59 -20.12 11.25 -33.12
CA GLU A 59 -21.34 12.05 -32.92
C GLU A 59 -21.04 13.43 -32.35
N PHE A 60 -20.16 13.51 -31.35
CA PHE A 60 -19.73 14.77 -30.75
C PHE A 60 -19.02 15.67 -31.76
N VAL A 61 -18.03 15.14 -32.50
CA VAL A 61 -17.30 15.89 -33.53
C VAL A 61 -18.26 16.42 -34.60
N ASN A 62 -19.19 15.59 -35.07
CA ASN A 62 -20.21 15.99 -36.03
C ASN A 62 -21.12 17.09 -35.47
N ALA A 63 -21.59 16.95 -34.23
CA ALA A 63 -22.44 17.95 -33.59
C ALA A 63 -21.71 19.29 -33.46
N VAL A 64 -20.44 19.30 -33.03
CA VAL A 64 -19.61 20.51 -32.93
C VAL A 64 -19.42 21.16 -34.31
N TYR A 65 -19.13 20.37 -35.34
CA TYR A 65 -18.95 20.86 -36.71
C TYR A 65 -20.24 21.50 -37.25
N THR A 66 -21.39 20.83 -37.08
CA THR A 66 -22.70 21.34 -37.52
C THR A 66 -23.07 22.62 -36.78
N LEU A 67 -22.91 22.65 -35.45
CA LEU A 67 -23.20 23.83 -34.63
C LEU A 67 -22.34 25.02 -35.06
N LEU A 68 -21.02 24.84 -35.24
CA LEU A 68 -20.15 25.92 -35.66
C LEU A 68 -20.53 26.45 -37.05
N ASN A 69 -20.81 25.58 -38.01
CA ASN A 69 -21.24 25.99 -39.34
C ASN A 69 -22.57 26.76 -39.33
N ASP A 70 -23.54 26.33 -38.51
CA ASP A 70 -24.80 27.06 -38.36
C ASP A 70 -24.62 28.42 -37.70
N GLN A 71 -23.70 28.54 -36.74
CA GLN A 71 -23.37 29.82 -36.12
C GLN A 71 -22.57 30.76 -37.03
N ILE A 72 -21.72 30.23 -37.92
CA ILE A 72 -20.96 31.02 -38.90
C ILE A 72 -21.90 31.79 -39.85
N LYS A 73 -23.03 31.19 -40.23
CA LYS A 73 -24.07 31.86 -41.04
C LYS A 73 -24.56 33.16 -40.38
N ASN A 74 -24.49 33.25 -39.06
CA ASN A 74 -24.95 34.39 -38.28
C ASN A 74 -23.81 35.33 -37.82
N LYS A 75 -22.57 34.85 -37.66
CA LYS A 75 -21.45 35.66 -37.17
C LYS A 75 -20.08 35.13 -37.64
N LYS A 76 -19.32 35.95 -38.37
CA LYS A 76 -17.98 35.61 -38.90
C LYS A 76 -16.94 35.21 -37.84
N SER A 77 -17.13 35.60 -36.57
CA SER A 77 -16.18 35.25 -35.49
C SER A 77 -16.05 33.74 -35.26
N TYR A 78 -17.05 32.94 -35.65
CA TYR A 78 -17.03 31.49 -35.49
C TYR A 78 -16.17 30.77 -36.55
N GLU A 79 -15.85 31.42 -37.67
CA GLU A 79 -14.98 30.87 -38.72
C GLU A 79 -13.56 30.66 -38.19
N ARG A 80 -13.08 31.59 -37.34
CA ARG A 80 -11.80 31.45 -36.64
C ARG A 80 -11.78 30.26 -35.67
N VAL A 81 -12.91 29.93 -35.04
CA VAL A 81 -13.02 28.80 -34.12
C VAL A 81 -13.07 27.49 -34.90
N LEU A 82 -13.84 27.45 -36.00
CA LEU A 82 -13.89 26.30 -36.90
C LEU A 82 -12.49 25.95 -37.42
N ASN A 83 -11.74 26.93 -37.91
CA ASN A 83 -10.37 26.71 -38.42
C ASN A 83 -9.35 26.32 -37.34
N LYS A 84 -9.68 26.48 -36.05
CA LYS A 84 -8.87 25.97 -34.93
C LYS A 84 -9.22 24.54 -34.56
N CYS A 85 -10.48 24.14 -34.73
CA CYS A 85 -10.96 22.82 -34.33
C CYS A 85 -10.89 21.79 -35.47
N PHE A 86 -10.91 22.25 -36.74
CA PHE A 86 -10.98 21.40 -37.91
C PHE A 86 -9.94 21.84 -38.94
N VAL A 87 -9.22 20.87 -39.49
CA VAL A 87 -8.30 21.05 -40.62
C VAL A 87 -8.93 20.45 -41.87
N LYS A 88 -8.61 21.01 -43.05
CA LYS A 88 -9.00 20.40 -44.31
C LYS A 88 -8.09 19.20 -44.60
N GLU A 89 -8.67 18.15 -45.17
CA GLU A 89 -7.98 16.88 -45.48
C GLU A 89 -6.73 17.09 -46.37
N ASP A 90 -6.77 18.07 -47.27
CA ASP A 90 -5.66 18.42 -48.19
C ASP A 90 -4.54 19.25 -47.55
N ALA A 91 -4.70 19.74 -46.32
CA ALA A 91 -3.72 20.58 -45.63
C ALA A 91 -2.81 19.82 -44.64
N GLN A 92 -2.96 18.50 -44.54
CA GLN A 92 -2.33 17.65 -43.51
C GLN A 92 -0.80 17.48 -43.59
N SER A 93 -0.12 17.96 -44.64
CA SER A 93 1.22 17.45 -44.99
C SER A 93 2.37 17.81 -44.02
N ASN A 94 2.16 18.73 -43.07
CA ASN A 94 3.25 19.29 -42.25
C ASN A 94 3.03 19.20 -40.73
N GLU A 95 1.92 18.63 -40.25
CA GLU A 95 1.64 18.50 -38.81
C GLU A 95 2.09 17.14 -38.25
N ILE A 96 2.52 17.13 -36.99
CA ILE A 96 2.92 15.89 -36.30
C ILE A 96 1.67 15.08 -36.01
N ASP A 97 1.63 13.85 -36.55
CA ASP A 97 0.56 12.90 -36.25
C ASP A 97 0.79 12.28 -34.87
N HIS A 98 0.30 12.97 -33.84
CA HIS A 98 0.36 12.53 -32.46
C HIS A 98 -0.29 11.14 -32.26
N THR A 99 -1.42 10.89 -32.93
CA THR A 99 -2.17 9.64 -32.84
C THR A 99 -1.34 8.48 -33.34
N LYS A 100 -0.73 8.62 -34.52
CA LYS A 100 0.15 7.59 -35.08
C LYS A 100 1.30 7.24 -34.15
N ILE A 101 1.97 8.26 -33.57
CA ILE A 101 3.09 8.03 -32.65
C ILE A 101 2.66 7.22 -31.41
N ILE A 102 1.50 7.54 -30.82
CA ILE A 102 0.98 6.82 -29.65
C ILE A 102 0.49 5.42 -30.01
N CYS A 103 -0.16 5.25 -31.17
CA CYS A 103 -0.53 3.93 -31.69
C CYS A 103 0.70 3.05 -31.93
N ASP A 104 1.76 3.59 -32.55
CA ASP A 104 3.01 2.87 -32.79
C ASP A 104 3.68 2.45 -31.47
N LEU A 105 3.63 3.31 -30.43
CA LEU A 105 4.10 2.94 -29.08
C LEU A 105 3.26 1.80 -28.50
N LYS A 106 1.93 1.90 -28.57
CA LYS A 106 1.01 0.89 -28.07
C LYS A 106 1.24 -0.46 -28.76
N ASP A 107 1.36 -0.47 -30.08
CA ASP A 107 1.63 -1.69 -30.85
C ASP A 107 2.97 -2.33 -30.45
N THR A 108 3.98 -1.49 -30.18
CA THR A 108 5.29 -1.96 -29.69
C THR A 108 5.18 -2.63 -28.33
N ILE A 109 4.46 -2.03 -27.38
CA ILE A 109 4.23 -2.59 -26.04
C ILE A 109 3.38 -3.87 -26.13
N ASP A 110 2.27 -3.82 -26.87
CA ASP A 110 1.31 -4.92 -26.98
C ASP A 110 1.95 -6.15 -27.65
N LYS A 111 3.00 -6.00 -28.46
CA LYS A 111 3.78 -7.13 -29.01
C LYS A 111 4.35 -8.05 -27.91
N TYR A 112 4.70 -7.49 -26.75
CA TYR A 112 5.31 -8.22 -25.64
C TYR A 112 4.32 -8.56 -24.53
N LYS A 113 3.05 -8.15 -24.67
CA LYS A 113 1.97 -8.47 -23.73
C LYS A 113 1.59 -9.95 -23.82
N ILE A 114 2.08 -10.73 -22.85
CA ILE A 114 1.80 -12.17 -22.70
C ILE A 114 0.82 -12.49 -21.56
N PHE A 115 0.49 -11.47 -20.76
CA PHE A 115 -0.28 -11.55 -19.52
C PHE A 115 -1.23 -10.34 -19.48
N PRO A 116 -2.37 -10.41 -18.78
CA PRO A 116 -3.31 -9.28 -18.72
C PRO A 116 -2.70 -8.01 -18.12
N PHE A 117 -1.68 -8.13 -17.27
CA PHE A 117 -1.01 -7.03 -16.57
C PHE A 117 0.47 -6.92 -16.97
N MET A 118 0.89 -5.71 -17.34
CA MET A 118 2.28 -5.39 -17.69
C MET A 118 3.03 -4.69 -16.57
N ASP A 119 2.32 -4.07 -15.63
CA ASP A 119 2.90 -3.42 -14.46
C ASP A 119 1.88 -3.37 -13.32
N SER A 120 2.36 -3.16 -12.10
CA SER A 120 1.53 -3.20 -10.89
C SER A 120 0.43 -2.14 -10.86
N SER A 121 0.53 -1.06 -11.66
CA SER A 121 -0.55 -0.07 -11.74
C SER A 121 -1.78 -0.63 -12.46
N GLN A 122 -1.64 -1.62 -13.34
CA GLN A 122 -2.74 -2.26 -14.07
C GLN A 122 -3.49 -3.29 -13.23
N LEU A 123 -2.97 -3.68 -12.07
CA LEU A 123 -3.69 -4.56 -11.15
C LEU A 123 -4.91 -3.83 -10.59
N PRO A 124 -6.06 -4.54 -10.48
CA PRO A 124 -7.24 -3.96 -9.89
C PRO A 124 -6.97 -3.67 -8.41
N SER A 125 -7.17 -2.42 -8.01
CA SER A 125 -7.00 -1.97 -6.61
C SER A 125 -8.37 -1.91 -5.95
N TYR A 126 -8.51 -2.58 -4.80
CA TYR A 126 -9.80 -2.61 -4.11
C TYR A 126 -10.25 -1.22 -3.65
N THR A 127 -11.56 -1.06 -3.53
CA THR A 127 -12.25 0.21 -3.32
C THR A 127 -13.55 0.02 -2.52
N ARG A 128 -14.32 1.10 -2.36
CA ARG A 128 -15.65 1.05 -1.72
C ARG A 128 -16.73 0.75 -2.76
N ALA A 129 -17.29 -0.45 -2.75
CA ALA A 129 -18.38 -0.84 -3.64
C ALA A 129 -19.77 -0.55 -3.03
N LYS A 130 -20.83 -0.43 -3.85
CA LYS A 130 -22.20 -0.37 -3.36
C LYS A 130 -22.69 -1.79 -3.19
N SER A 131 -23.52 -2.04 -2.17
CA SER A 131 -24.23 -3.31 -2.07
C SER A 131 -25.16 -3.50 -3.26
N TYR A 132 -25.21 -4.72 -3.78
CA TYR A 132 -26.13 -5.15 -4.83
C TYR A 132 -27.29 -5.93 -4.20
N ASP A 133 -28.52 -5.58 -4.59
CA ASP A 133 -29.74 -6.30 -4.25
C ASP A 133 -30.12 -7.18 -5.46
N ARG A 134 -29.74 -8.47 -5.41
CA ARG A 134 -29.97 -9.40 -6.51
C ARG A 134 -31.45 -9.73 -6.72
N GLU A 135 -32.27 -9.64 -5.67
CA GLU A 135 -33.72 -9.87 -5.80
C GLU A 135 -34.39 -8.75 -6.61
N LYS A 136 -33.94 -7.50 -6.44
CA LYS A 136 -34.45 -6.35 -7.19
C LYS A 136 -33.66 -6.03 -8.45
N GLY A 137 -32.46 -6.59 -8.60
CA GLY A 137 -31.57 -6.32 -9.73
C GLY A 137 -30.96 -4.92 -9.71
N GLU A 138 -30.78 -4.29 -8.54
CA GLU A 138 -30.33 -2.91 -8.43
C GLU A 138 -29.22 -2.69 -7.40
N PHE A 139 -28.41 -1.64 -7.60
CA PHE A 139 -27.44 -1.20 -6.61
C PHE A 139 -28.08 -0.30 -5.56
N ILE A 140 -27.79 -0.57 -4.29
CA ILE A 140 -28.32 0.17 -3.16
C ILE A 140 -27.56 1.48 -3.02
N ASN A 141 -28.22 2.59 -3.37
CA ASN A 141 -27.62 3.92 -3.35
C ASN A 141 -27.60 4.53 -1.93
N ASN A 142 -26.88 3.90 -1.01
CA ASN A 142 -26.69 4.37 0.36
C ASN A 142 -25.20 4.31 0.74
N GLU A 143 -24.60 5.46 1.03
CA GLU A 143 -23.18 5.59 1.42
C GLU A 143 -22.81 4.82 2.68
N SER A 144 -23.70 4.71 3.67
CA SER A 144 -23.45 3.92 4.88
C SER A 144 -23.51 2.42 4.61
N ARG A 145 -24.04 2.02 3.44
CA ARG A 145 -24.09 0.63 2.98
C ARG A 145 -23.02 0.31 1.93
N LYS A 146 -22.07 1.20 1.65
CA LYS A 146 -20.88 0.78 0.89
C LYS A 146 -19.99 -0.12 1.76
N TYR A 147 -19.19 -0.95 1.10
CA TYR A 147 -18.29 -1.90 1.75
C TYR A 147 -16.95 -2.00 1.00
N SER A 148 -15.92 -2.47 1.67
CA SER A 148 -14.62 -2.80 1.08
C SER A 148 -14.73 -4.05 0.21
N ASN A 149 -14.40 -3.93 -1.08
CA ASN A 149 -14.49 -5.06 -2.01
C ASN A 149 -13.13 -5.78 -2.19
N CYS A 150 -12.31 -5.91 -1.15
CA CYS A 150 -10.97 -6.48 -1.24
C CYS A 150 -10.96 -7.92 -1.75
N VAL A 151 -11.78 -8.80 -1.18
CA VAL A 151 -11.91 -10.20 -1.60
C VAL A 151 -12.49 -10.30 -3.01
N GLU A 152 -13.52 -9.51 -3.32
CA GLU A 152 -14.09 -9.43 -4.67
C GLU A 152 -13.04 -8.98 -5.68
N THR A 153 -12.23 -7.97 -5.35
CA THR A 153 -11.18 -7.45 -6.23
C THR A 153 -10.06 -8.48 -6.44
N THR A 154 -9.68 -9.22 -5.40
CA THR A 154 -8.75 -10.35 -5.53
C THR A 154 -9.29 -11.42 -6.48
N LEU A 155 -10.57 -11.78 -6.33
CA LEU A 155 -11.24 -12.69 -7.27
C LEU A 155 -11.25 -12.15 -8.71
N MET A 156 -11.50 -10.85 -8.90
CA MET A 156 -11.46 -10.23 -10.21
C MET A 156 -10.08 -10.38 -10.86
N GLY A 157 -9.01 -10.02 -10.15
CA GLY A 157 -7.65 -10.15 -10.66
C GLY A 157 -7.28 -11.60 -10.98
N LEU A 158 -7.71 -12.56 -10.16
CA LEU A 158 -7.58 -13.99 -10.45
C LEU A 158 -8.27 -14.36 -11.77
N PHE A 159 -9.53 -13.96 -11.95
CA PHE A 159 -10.28 -14.28 -13.17
C PHE A 159 -9.70 -13.60 -14.41
N LEU A 160 -9.27 -12.34 -14.30
CA LEU A 160 -8.55 -11.64 -15.39
C LEU A 160 -7.35 -12.46 -15.85
N CYS A 161 -6.64 -13.16 -14.96
CA CYS A 161 -5.58 -14.10 -15.33
C CYS A 161 -6.11 -15.41 -15.94
N LEU A 162 -7.11 -16.04 -15.30
CA LEU A 162 -7.61 -17.36 -15.70
C LEU A 162 -8.27 -17.36 -17.08
N VAL A 163 -8.98 -16.31 -17.46
CA VAL A 163 -9.71 -16.26 -18.74
C VAL A 163 -8.93 -15.55 -19.84
N TYR A 164 -7.72 -15.08 -19.57
CA TYR A 164 -6.93 -14.39 -20.60
C TYR A 164 -6.47 -15.36 -21.70
N ASP A 165 -6.72 -14.97 -22.95
CA ASP A 165 -6.20 -15.64 -24.14
C ASP A 165 -5.03 -14.80 -24.70
N PRO A 166 -3.78 -15.26 -24.57
CA PRO A 166 -2.60 -14.52 -24.99
C PRO A 166 -2.46 -14.49 -26.52
N ASN A 167 -3.08 -15.42 -27.24
CA ASN A 167 -3.05 -15.44 -28.70
C ASN A 167 -3.98 -14.36 -29.26
N LYS A 168 -5.18 -14.24 -28.68
CA LYS A 168 -6.15 -13.21 -29.06
C LYS A 168 -5.86 -11.85 -28.41
N LYS A 169 -5.11 -11.85 -27.30
CA LYS A 169 -4.89 -10.71 -26.38
C LYS A 169 -6.20 -10.18 -25.78
N LYS A 170 -7.16 -11.07 -25.58
CA LYS A 170 -8.51 -10.77 -25.07
C LYS A 170 -8.89 -11.78 -24.00
N TYR A 171 -9.88 -11.44 -23.20
CA TYR A 171 -10.50 -12.40 -22.30
C TYR A 171 -11.42 -13.35 -23.10
N ASN A 172 -11.39 -14.63 -22.75
CA ASN A 172 -12.10 -15.70 -23.41
C ASN A 172 -12.67 -16.68 -22.37
N THR A 173 -13.98 -16.86 -22.38
CA THR A 173 -14.72 -17.73 -21.46
C THR A 173 -15.34 -18.95 -22.14
N ASP A 174 -15.00 -19.20 -23.41
CA ASP A 174 -15.58 -20.28 -24.23
C ASP A 174 -15.34 -21.68 -23.64
N HIS A 175 -14.26 -21.86 -22.87
CA HIS A 175 -13.92 -23.13 -22.20
C HIS A 175 -14.74 -23.39 -20.93
N LEU A 176 -15.51 -22.40 -20.47
CA LEU A 176 -16.40 -22.54 -19.33
C LEU A 176 -17.79 -23.06 -19.78
N PRO A 177 -18.49 -23.83 -18.92
CA PRO A 177 -19.84 -24.29 -19.21
C PRO A 177 -20.77 -23.14 -19.61
N ASP A 178 -21.83 -23.44 -20.37
CA ASP A 178 -22.85 -22.47 -20.73
C ASP A 178 -24.13 -22.77 -19.94
N ASN A 179 -24.22 -22.23 -18.74
CA ASN A 179 -25.34 -22.41 -17.82
C ASN A 179 -25.65 -21.12 -17.03
N GLU A 180 -26.78 -21.11 -16.31
CA GLU A 180 -27.25 -19.93 -15.56
C GLU A 180 -26.25 -19.43 -14.50
N GLU A 181 -25.43 -20.32 -13.92
CA GLU A 181 -24.41 -19.96 -12.92
C GLU A 181 -23.25 -19.18 -13.56
N THR A 182 -22.83 -19.59 -14.76
CA THR A 182 -21.73 -18.95 -15.51
C THR A 182 -22.13 -17.68 -16.26
N LYS A 183 -23.42 -17.48 -16.52
CA LYS A 183 -23.91 -16.40 -17.37
C LYS A 183 -23.48 -14.99 -16.91
N PRO A 184 -23.56 -14.61 -15.61
CA PRO A 184 -23.10 -13.29 -15.16
C PRO A 184 -21.60 -13.06 -15.39
N LEU A 185 -20.79 -14.11 -15.22
CA LEU A 185 -19.35 -14.06 -15.48
C LEU A 185 -19.05 -13.85 -16.97
N LYS A 186 -19.76 -14.59 -17.84
CA LYS A 186 -19.61 -14.43 -19.29
C LYS A 186 -20.05 -13.04 -19.76
N GLU A 187 -21.19 -12.54 -19.27
CA GLU A 187 -21.67 -11.18 -19.56
C GLU A 187 -20.63 -10.12 -19.19
N PHE A 188 -20.00 -10.24 -18.01
CA PHE A 188 -18.93 -9.36 -17.58
C PHE A 188 -17.77 -9.33 -18.58
N PHE A 189 -17.28 -10.50 -19.02
CA PHE A 189 -16.18 -10.56 -19.99
C PHE A 189 -16.58 -10.26 -21.44
N CYS A 190 -17.88 -10.24 -21.76
CA CYS A 190 -18.39 -9.71 -23.03
C CYS A 190 -18.38 -8.18 -23.05
N GLU A 191 -18.55 -7.52 -21.91
CA GLU A 191 -18.47 -6.07 -21.77
C GLU A 191 -17.00 -5.61 -21.65
N TYR A 192 -16.23 -6.28 -20.80
CA TYR A 192 -14.81 -6.01 -20.58
C TYR A 192 -13.96 -7.04 -21.32
N THR A 193 -13.88 -6.94 -22.66
CA THR A 193 -13.25 -7.98 -23.49
C THR A 193 -11.73 -7.96 -23.51
N GLU A 194 -11.10 -6.83 -23.19
CA GLU A 194 -9.67 -6.60 -23.31
C GLU A 194 -9.09 -6.05 -22.01
N PRO A 195 -7.83 -6.39 -21.65
CA PRO A 195 -7.21 -5.79 -20.47
C PRO A 195 -7.03 -4.29 -20.67
N THR A 196 -7.57 -3.51 -19.74
CA THR A 196 -7.47 -2.06 -19.69
C THR A 196 -6.26 -1.62 -18.87
N GLU A 197 -5.81 -0.37 -19.06
CA GLU A 197 -4.80 0.23 -18.18
C GLU A 197 -5.31 0.49 -16.76
N VAL A 198 -6.65 0.56 -16.60
CA VAL A 198 -7.32 0.96 -15.37
C VAL A 198 -8.57 0.13 -15.15
N THR A 199 -8.72 -0.40 -13.94
CA THR A 199 -10.02 -0.83 -13.42
C THR A 199 -10.72 0.39 -12.83
N ASP A 200 -11.80 0.83 -13.49
CA ASP A 200 -12.59 1.95 -13.02
C ASP A 200 -13.65 1.53 -11.99
N TYR A 201 -14.36 2.52 -11.43
CA TYR A 201 -15.41 2.27 -10.45
C TYR A 201 -16.57 1.43 -11.00
N THR A 202 -16.92 1.61 -12.26
CA THR A 202 -18.03 0.93 -12.92
C THR A 202 -17.72 -0.55 -13.06
N MET A 203 -16.53 -0.90 -13.57
CA MET A 203 -16.02 -2.27 -13.64
C MET A 203 -16.01 -2.94 -12.26
N HIS A 204 -15.63 -2.23 -11.20
CA HIS A 204 -15.75 -2.76 -9.84
C HIS A 204 -17.20 -3.03 -9.42
N GLN A 205 -18.17 -2.17 -9.76
CA GLN A 205 -19.58 -2.41 -9.46
C GLN A 205 -20.10 -3.64 -10.21
N ASP A 206 -19.81 -3.72 -11.51
CA ASP A 206 -20.28 -4.80 -12.36
C ASP A 206 -19.66 -6.14 -11.97
N TRP A 207 -18.39 -6.12 -11.54
CA TRP A 207 -17.77 -7.29 -10.95
C TRP A 207 -18.42 -7.69 -9.61
N CYS A 208 -18.66 -6.74 -8.71
CA CYS A 208 -19.32 -7.04 -7.43
C CYS A 208 -20.71 -7.64 -7.66
N ARG A 209 -21.42 -7.23 -8.71
CA ARG A 209 -22.69 -7.85 -9.12
C ARG A 209 -22.53 -9.32 -9.49
N VAL A 210 -21.43 -9.72 -10.14
CA VAL A 210 -21.17 -11.13 -10.51
C VAL A 210 -21.15 -12.02 -9.25
N VAL A 211 -20.45 -11.57 -8.19
CA VAL A 211 -20.15 -12.39 -7.00
C VAL A 211 -21.05 -12.12 -5.79
N ALA A 212 -21.98 -11.16 -5.85
CA ALA A 212 -22.92 -10.87 -4.77
C ALA A 212 -24.11 -11.84 -4.72
N ASP A 213 -24.58 -12.20 -3.53
CA ASP A 213 -25.77 -13.03 -3.26
C ASP A 213 -25.86 -14.32 -4.10
N LEU A 214 -24.73 -15.03 -4.20
CA LEU A 214 -24.68 -16.32 -4.88
C LEU A 214 -25.47 -17.36 -4.08
N LYS A 215 -26.31 -18.14 -4.76
CA LYS A 215 -27.19 -19.14 -4.13
C LYS A 215 -26.42 -20.43 -3.80
N ASN A 216 -25.41 -20.31 -2.95
CA ASN A 216 -24.60 -21.41 -2.44
C ASN A 216 -24.36 -21.25 -0.93
N ALA A 217 -24.84 -22.20 -0.14
CA ALA A 217 -24.77 -22.15 1.32
C ALA A 217 -23.35 -22.23 1.90
N LYS A 218 -22.36 -22.64 1.10
CA LYS A 218 -20.95 -22.68 1.48
C LYS A 218 -20.24 -21.33 1.29
N ILE A 219 -20.83 -20.41 0.52
CA ILE A 219 -20.29 -19.06 0.30
C ILE A 219 -20.72 -18.16 1.46
N LEU A 220 -19.75 -17.46 2.03
CA LEU A 220 -19.91 -16.63 3.21
C LEU A 220 -19.70 -15.16 2.89
N TYR A 221 -20.67 -14.37 3.34
CA TYR A 221 -20.70 -12.92 3.26
C TYR A 221 -20.71 -12.31 4.67
N LYS A 222 -20.11 -11.14 4.85
CA LYS A 222 -20.14 -10.37 6.10
C LYS A 222 -21.49 -9.66 6.28
N LYS A 223 -22.01 -9.05 5.22
CA LYS A 223 -23.15 -8.14 5.31
C LYS A 223 -24.45 -8.78 4.85
N GLU A 224 -25.45 -8.83 5.75
CA GLU A 224 -26.80 -9.35 5.48
C GLU A 224 -26.84 -10.67 4.69
N LYS A 225 -25.74 -11.45 4.71
CA LYS A 225 -25.51 -12.66 3.91
C LYS A 225 -25.56 -12.49 2.38
N THR A 226 -25.39 -11.27 1.85
CA THR A 226 -25.53 -11.02 0.38
C THR A 226 -24.35 -10.30 -0.25
N ASN A 227 -23.56 -9.54 0.51
CA ASN A 227 -22.48 -8.72 -0.02
C ASN A 227 -21.27 -8.76 0.93
N GLU A 228 -20.11 -8.34 0.45
CA GLU A 228 -18.83 -8.32 1.19
C GLU A 228 -18.40 -9.74 1.56
N LEU A 229 -17.66 -10.39 0.66
CA LEU A 229 -17.17 -11.76 0.88
C LEU A 229 -16.24 -11.85 2.09
N LYS A 230 -16.37 -12.92 2.88
CA LYS A 230 -15.41 -13.22 3.95
C LYS A 230 -14.07 -13.67 3.35
N SER A 231 -12.96 -13.12 3.81
CA SER A 231 -11.62 -13.56 3.40
C SER A 231 -11.26 -14.90 4.04
N SER A 232 -10.99 -15.89 3.18
CA SER A 232 -10.43 -17.22 3.49
C SER A 232 -10.29 -18.01 2.19
N LEU A 233 -9.35 -18.95 2.12
CA LEU A 233 -9.12 -19.70 0.89
C LEU A 233 -10.33 -20.54 0.47
N LEU A 234 -10.97 -21.28 1.39
CA LEU A 234 -12.12 -22.12 1.01
C LEU A 234 -13.27 -21.28 0.48
N ASN A 235 -13.55 -20.12 1.09
CA ASN A 235 -14.60 -19.24 0.60
C ASN A 235 -14.31 -18.71 -0.82
N ILE A 236 -13.06 -18.31 -1.10
CA ILE A 236 -12.59 -17.91 -2.43
C ILE A 236 -12.79 -19.06 -3.45
N LEU A 237 -12.40 -20.28 -3.09
CA LEU A 237 -12.55 -21.46 -3.95
C LEU A 237 -14.03 -21.82 -4.21
N TYR A 238 -14.91 -21.66 -3.22
CA TYR A 238 -16.34 -21.88 -3.38
C TYR A 238 -16.99 -20.85 -4.32
N VAL A 239 -16.59 -19.58 -4.22
CA VAL A 239 -17.03 -18.55 -5.17
C VAL A 239 -16.54 -18.87 -6.58
N LEU A 240 -15.25 -19.18 -6.74
CA LEU A 240 -14.64 -19.59 -8.01
C LEU A 240 -15.40 -20.77 -8.64
N SER A 241 -15.64 -21.83 -7.87
CA SER A 241 -16.36 -23.01 -8.32
C SER A 241 -17.78 -22.69 -8.76
N ASN A 242 -18.52 -21.89 -7.97
CA ASN A 242 -19.91 -21.58 -8.27
C ASN A 242 -20.06 -20.77 -9.56
N ILE A 243 -19.29 -19.69 -9.74
CA ILE A 243 -19.44 -18.82 -10.92
C ILE A 243 -18.81 -19.42 -12.20
N THR A 244 -18.09 -20.54 -12.08
CA THR A 244 -17.53 -21.30 -13.21
C THR A 244 -18.35 -22.56 -13.55
N GLY A 245 -19.55 -22.68 -12.98
CA GLY A 245 -20.50 -23.76 -13.30
C GLY A 245 -20.23 -25.06 -12.56
N SER A 246 -19.56 -24.99 -11.41
CA SER A 246 -19.40 -26.10 -10.45
C SER A 246 -18.82 -27.38 -11.07
N LYS A 247 -17.76 -27.25 -11.87
CA LYS A 247 -17.05 -28.38 -12.49
C LYS A 247 -16.73 -29.47 -11.47
N GLU A 248 -16.98 -30.73 -11.82
CA GLU A 248 -16.87 -31.87 -10.90
C GLU A 248 -15.45 -32.01 -10.33
N GLU A 249 -14.43 -31.85 -11.17
CA GLU A 249 -13.03 -31.92 -10.80
C GLU A 249 -12.67 -30.85 -9.77
N VAL A 250 -13.16 -29.61 -9.95
CA VAL A 250 -12.90 -28.50 -9.03
C VAL A 250 -13.59 -28.74 -7.69
N VAL A 251 -14.86 -29.15 -7.71
CA VAL A 251 -15.63 -29.45 -6.49
C VAL A 251 -14.99 -30.59 -5.70
N LYS A 252 -14.44 -31.60 -6.39
CA LYS A 252 -13.75 -32.73 -5.75
C LYS A 252 -12.48 -32.28 -5.01
N GLU A 253 -11.65 -31.45 -5.62
CA GLU A 253 -10.43 -30.93 -4.98
C GLU A 253 -10.77 -30.00 -3.79
N ILE A 254 -11.84 -29.20 -3.87
CA ILE A 254 -12.32 -28.40 -2.73
C ILE A 254 -12.74 -29.28 -1.55
N LYS A 255 -13.45 -30.39 -1.80
CA LYS A 255 -13.82 -31.35 -0.75
C LYS A 255 -12.61 -32.03 -0.13
N CYS A 256 -11.60 -32.38 -0.94
CA CYS A 256 -10.33 -32.91 -0.45
C CYS A 256 -9.68 -31.94 0.56
N LEU A 257 -9.68 -30.65 0.25
CA LEU A 257 -9.19 -29.61 1.17
C LEU A 257 -10.03 -29.50 2.46
N GLU A 258 -11.37 -29.61 2.37
CA GLU A 258 -12.21 -29.65 3.58
C GLU A 258 -11.89 -30.85 4.47
N GLU A 259 -11.68 -32.03 3.90
CA GLU A 259 -11.30 -33.25 4.62
C GLU A 259 -9.92 -33.11 5.27
N LEU A 260 -8.95 -32.53 4.57
CA LEU A 260 -7.62 -32.24 5.10
C LEU A 260 -7.64 -31.26 6.27
N LEU A 261 -8.59 -30.32 6.27
CA LEU A 261 -8.77 -29.31 7.32
C LEU A 261 -9.47 -29.87 8.58
N ALA A 262 -10.35 -30.86 8.42
CA ALA A 262 -11.25 -31.34 9.48
C ALA A 262 -10.52 -31.84 10.74
N ASP A 263 -9.34 -32.44 10.58
CA ASP A 263 -8.54 -33.01 11.68
C ASP A 263 -7.44 -32.06 12.20
N ARG A 264 -7.44 -30.80 11.77
CA ARG A 264 -6.39 -29.82 12.08
C ARG A 264 -6.73 -28.89 13.22
N LYS A 265 -5.69 -28.31 13.80
CA LYS A 265 -5.74 -27.29 14.84
C LYS A 265 -5.26 -25.95 14.29
N VAL A 266 -5.60 -24.89 15.00
CA VAL A 266 -5.10 -23.54 14.71
C VAL A 266 -3.57 -23.56 14.75
N ASN A 267 -2.95 -22.92 13.76
CA ASN A 267 -1.51 -22.89 13.48
C ASN A 267 -0.92 -24.19 12.92
N ASP A 268 -1.73 -25.19 12.56
CA ASP A 268 -1.23 -26.30 11.74
C ASP A 268 -0.92 -25.77 10.32
N GLU A 269 0.13 -26.30 9.73
CA GLU A 269 0.59 -26.00 8.38
C GLU A 269 0.09 -27.07 7.40
N LEU A 270 -0.36 -26.66 6.21
CA LEU A 270 -0.83 -27.55 5.15
C LEU A 270 -0.17 -27.22 3.81
N ASP A 271 0.43 -28.23 3.19
CA ASP A 271 0.76 -28.20 1.76
C ASP A 271 -0.49 -28.48 0.94
N ILE A 272 -0.88 -27.50 0.13
CA ILE A 272 -2.07 -27.53 -0.72
C ILE A 272 -1.76 -27.18 -2.18
N GLU A 273 -0.48 -27.10 -2.55
CA GLU A 273 -0.03 -26.65 -3.87
C GLU A 273 -0.62 -27.53 -4.98
N GLU A 274 -0.62 -28.85 -4.78
CA GLU A 274 -1.17 -29.80 -5.75
C GLU A 274 -2.68 -29.60 -5.98
N CYS A 275 -3.44 -29.37 -4.90
CA CYS A 275 -4.89 -29.14 -4.96
C CYS A 275 -5.19 -27.84 -5.73
N LEU A 276 -4.51 -26.75 -5.37
CA LEU A 276 -4.66 -25.46 -6.05
C LEU A 276 -4.25 -25.56 -7.52
N THR A 277 -3.15 -26.25 -7.82
CA THR A 277 -2.68 -26.47 -9.19
C THR A 277 -3.75 -27.16 -10.05
N LYS A 278 -4.40 -28.21 -9.54
CA LYS A 278 -5.48 -28.89 -10.26
C LYS A 278 -6.68 -27.97 -10.50
N ILE A 279 -7.12 -27.27 -9.46
CA ILE A 279 -8.27 -26.34 -9.55
C ILE A 279 -8.01 -25.25 -10.60
N PHE A 280 -6.90 -24.53 -10.48
CA PHE A 280 -6.64 -23.38 -11.35
C PHE A 280 -6.29 -23.80 -12.79
N LYS A 281 -5.61 -24.93 -13.01
CA LYS A 281 -5.42 -25.47 -14.37
C LYS A 281 -6.75 -25.83 -15.03
N GLU A 282 -7.70 -26.39 -14.27
CA GLU A 282 -9.01 -26.76 -14.82
C GLU A 282 -9.84 -25.54 -15.22
N LEU A 283 -9.77 -24.47 -14.41
CA LEU A 283 -10.50 -23.22 -14.64
C LEU A 283 -9.84 -22.29 -15.67
N SER A 284 -8.53 -22.40 -15.89
CA SER A 284 -7.78 -21.52 -16.78
C SER A 284 -8.01 -21.84 -18.27
N ASN A 285 -8.09 -20.80 -19.09
CA ASN A 285 -8.04 -20.88 -20.55
C ASN A 285 -6.64 -21.33 -21.03
N ASN A 286 -5.57 -20.81 -20.41
CA ASN A 286 -4.20 -21.30 -20.64
C ASN A 286 -3.85 -22.41 -19.64
N LYS A 287 -3.65 -23.63 -20.15
CA LYS A 287 -3.29 -24.79 -19.32
C LYS A 287 -1.83 -24.80 -18.85
N ASN A 288 -0.97 -23.96 -19.44
CA ASN A 288 0.41 -23.75 -18.99
C ASN A 288 0.45 -22.78 -17.79
N LEU A 289 -0.18 -23.21 -16.71
CA LEU A 289 -0.30 -22.49 -15.44
C LEU A 289 0.34 -23.32 -14.33
N GLU A 290 1.10 -22.69 -13.45
CA GLU A 290 1.72 -23.28 -12.27
C GLU A 290 1.26 -22.50 -11.03
N ILE A 291 1.10 -23.20 -9.91
CA ILE A 291 0.88 -22.59 -8.60
C ILE A 291 2.15 -22.85 -7.80
N GLU A 292 2.66 -21.82 -7.13
CA GLU A 292 3.74 -21.94 -6.16
C GLU A 292 3.22 -21.40 -4.83
N CYS A 293 3.22 -22.19 -3.76
CA CYS A 293 2.88 -21.69 -2.44
C CYS A 293 3.70 -22.35 -1.34
N ASP A 294 4.02 -21.57 -0.31
CA ASP A 294 4.48 -22.11 0.95
C ASP A 294 3.30 -22.75 1.72
N GLU A 295 3.59 -23.35 2.88
CA GLU A 295 2.56 -23.98 3.69
C GLU A 295 1.49 -22.96 4.14
N PHE A 296 0.22 -23.32 3.95
CA PHE A 296 -0.91 -22.54 4.43
C PHE A 296 -1.12 -22.78 5.92
N THR A 297 -1.36 -21.70 6.66
CA THR A 297 -1.67 -21.78 8.08
C THR A 297 -3.17 -21.95 8.30
N VAL A 298 -3.53 -22.94 9.13
CA VAL A 298 -4.90 -23.11 9.63
C VAL A 298 -5.20 -22.00 10.63
N GLY A 299 -6.12 -21.12 10.26
CA GLY A 299 -6.56 -20.00 11.08
C GLY A 299 -8.03 -20.10 11.43
N THR A 300 -8.51 -19.14 12.20
CA THR A 300 -9.93 -19.04 12.59
C THR A 300 -10.58 -17.89 11.84
N ARG A 301 -11.72 -18.15 11.19
CA ARG A 301 -12.57 -17.12 10.60
C ARG A 301 -13.30 -16.32 11.67
N GLU A 302 -13.88 -15.18 11.28
CA GLU A 302 -14.72 -14.34 12.15
C GLU A 302 -15.91 -15.08 12.80
N ASP A 303 -16.35 -16.22 12.24
CA ASP A 303 -17.42 -17.07 12.79
C ASP A 303 -16.91 -18.25 13.63
N ASN A 304 -15.65 -18.22 14.05
CA ASN A 304 -14.96 -19.26 14.84
C ASN A 304 -14.79 -20.62 14.14
N ASN A 305 -15.07 -20.72 12.84
CA ASN A 305 -14.72 -21.92 12.07
C ASN A 305 -13.27 -21.86 11.60
N LEU A 306 -12.64 -23.03 11.45
CA LEU A 306 -11.31 -23.15 10.86
C LEU A 306 -11.36 -22.90 9.35
N ASP A 307 -10.31 -22.31 8.81
CA ASP A 307 -10.06 -22.15 7.37
C ASP A 307 -8.56 -21.91 7.13
N LEU A 308 -8.18 -21.70 5.87
CA LEU A 308 -6.79 -21.57 5.43
C LEU A 308 -6.44 -20.13 5.05
N PHE A 309 -5.28 -19.70 5.52
CA PHE A 309 -4.69 -18.38 5.30
C PHE A 309 -3.23 -18.52 4.93
N GLY A 310 -2.75 -17.63 4.07
CA GLY A 310 -1.43 -17.74 3.47
C GLY A 310 -1.39 -17.04 2.12
N GLU A 311 -0.35 -17.33 1.36
CA GLU A 311 -0.13 -16.74 0.06
C GLU A 311 0.18 -17.80 -0.99
N PHE A 312 -0.18 -17.52 -2.24
CA PHE A 312 0.19 -18.35 -3.37
C PHE A 312 0.46 -17.51 -4.61
N LYS A 313 1.38 -17.97 -5.43
CA LYS A 313 1.71 -17.38 -6.72
C LYS A 313 1.00 -18.15 -7.81
N LEU A 314 0.31 -17.42 -8.68
CA LEU A 314 -0.26 -17.95 -9.92
C LEU A 314 0.68 -17.59 -11.06
N VAL A 315 1.46 -18.56 -11.53
CA VAL A 315 2.51 -18.38 -12.54
C VAL A 315 2.04 -18.90 -13.89
N TYR A 316 1.89 -17.98 -14.81
CA TYR A 316 1.41 -18.17 -16.16
C TYR A 316 2.58 -18.27 -17.14
N THR A 317 2.62 -19.33 -17.94
CA THR A 317 3.66 -19.52 -18.96
C THR A 317 3.08 -19.41 -20.37
N PHE A 318 3.67 -18.56 -21.21
CA PHE A 318 3.35 -18.46 -22.64
C PHE A 318 4.60 -18.11 -23.45
N ASN A 319 4.82 -18.80 -24.58
CA ASN A 319 6.01 -18.63 -25.42
C ASN A 319 7.34 -18.70 -24.62
N LYS A 320 7.43 -19.63 -23.65
CA LYS A 320 8.58 -19.82 -22.73
C LYS A 320 8.84 -18.66 -21.77
N LYS A 321 7.95 -17.68 -21.69
CA LYS A 321 8.01 -16.60 -20.72
C LYS A 321 7.05 -16.88 -19.57
N LYS A 322 7.45 -16.50 -18.37
CA LYS A 322 6.67 -16.62 -17.15
C LYS A 322 6.25 -15.22 -16.67
N ASN A 323 5.02 -15.12 -16.19
CA ASN A 323 4.47 -13.92 -15.57
C ASN A 323 3.41 -14.38 -14.57
N GLY A 324 3.09 -13.63 -13.54
CA GLY A 324 2.12 -14.07 -12.57
C GLY A 324 1.74 -13.01 -11.56
N ILE A 325 0.83 -13.42 -10.67
CA ILE A 325 0.38 -12.63 -9.54
C ILE A 325 0.64 -13.40 -8.25
N LEU A 326 0.95 -12.69 -7.18
CA LEU A 326 0.89 -13.18 -5.81
C LEU A 326 -0.48 -12.83 -5.25
N VAL A 327 -1.12 -13.81 -4.63
CA VAL A 327 -2.41 -13.69 -3.96
C VAL A 327 -2.17 -13.91 -2.48
N GLU A 328 -2.49 -12.91 -1.67
CA GLU A 328 -2.35 -12.97 -0.22
C GLU A 328 -3.73 -13.04 0.42
N ILE A 329 -3.93 -14.00 1.32
CA ILE A 329 -5.19 -14.24 2.03
C ILE A 329 -4.92 -14.23 3.53
N THR A 330 -5.36 -13.16 4.20
CA THR A 330 -5.25 -13.01 5.65
C THR A 330 -6.63 -12.95 6.29
N PRO A 331 -6.76 -13.20 7.60
CA PRO A 331 -8.03 -13.07 8.30
C PRO A 331 -8.66 -11.68 8.08
N GLY A 332 -9.76 -11.65 7.35
CA GLY A 332 -10.52 -10.45 7.07
C GLY A 332 -10.11 -9.63 5.84
N HIS A 333 -8.98 -9.94 5.18
CA HIS A 333 -8.48 -9.19 4.02
C HIS A 333 -7.88 -10.11 2.93
N SER A 334 -7.92 -9.66 1.68
CA SER A 334 -7.19 -10.31 0.57
C SER A 334 -6.57 -9.25 -0.33
N SER A 335 -5.39 -9.54 -0.85
CA SER A 335 -4.63 -8.60 -1.67
C SER A 335 -4.07 -9.30 -2.92
N LEU A 336 -3.61 -8.49 -3.87
CA LEU A 336 -2.93 -8.94 -5.09
C LEU A 336 -1.69 -8.10 -5.30
N SER A 337 -0.60 -8.75 -5.70
CA SER A 337 0.59 -8.08 -6.22
C SER A 337 1.10 -8.80 -7.46
N LEU A 338 1.88 -8.08 -8.27
CA LEU A 338 2.46 -8.60 -9.50
C LEU A 338 3.81 -9.23 -9.16
N LEU A 339 4.13 -10.38 -9.73
CA LEU A 339 5.46 -10.96 -9.58
C LEU A 339 6.49 -10.09 -10.33
N GLU A 340 7.63 -9.79 -9.69
CA GLU A 340 8.67 -8.95 -10.27
C GLU A 340 9.32 -9.61 -11.51
N ASP A 341 9.66 -8.79 -12.51
CA ASP A 341 10.40 -9.09 -13.74
C ASP A 341 9.66 -9.86 -14.87
N LEU A 342 9.03 -9.06 -15.74
CA LEU A 342 8.01 -9.46 -16.74
C LEU A 342 8.53 -9.50 -18.18
N LEU A 343 9.65 -8.84 -18.44
CA LEU A 343 10.24 -8.64 -19.75
C LEU A 343 11.70 -9.07 -19.72
N SER A 344 12.20 -9.62 -20.82
CA SER A 344 13.65 -9.81 -20.94
C SER A 344 14.33 -8.43 -21.01
N SER A 345 15.60 -8.34 -20.60
CA SER A 345 16.35 -7.08 -20.73
C SER A 345 16.38 -6.54 -22.17
N GLU A 346 16.30 -7.42 -23.17
CA GLU A 346 16.19 -7.03 -24.58
C GLU A 346 14.84 -6.35 -24.88
N GLU A 347 13.74 -6.89 -24.33
CA GLU A 347 12.39 -6.36 -24.54
C GLU A 347 12.18 -5.04 -23.83
N GLU A 348 12.66 -4.92 -22.60
CA GLU A 348 12.68 -3.64 -21.88
C GLU A 348 13.46 -2.59 -22.65
N ASN A 349 14.63 -2.95 -23.20
CA ASN A 349 15.43 -2.03 -24.01
C ASN A 349 14.69 -1.58 -25.26
N ILE A 350 13.98 -2.46 -25.97
CA ILE A 350 13.20 -2.07 -27.17
C ILE A 350 12.11 -1.06 -26.83
N ILE A 351 11.35 -1.30 -25.74
CA ILE A 351 10.29 -0.36 -25.35
C ILE A 351 10.91 0.95 -24.84
N LYS A 352 12.01 0.88 -24.07
CA LYS A 352 12.74 2.05 -23.58
C LYS A 352 13.32 2.90 -24.71
N GLU A 353 13.87 2.28 -25.75
CA GLU A 353 14.33 2.95 -26.97
C GLU A 353 13.18 3.68 -27.65
N LYS A 354 12.01 3.03 -27.79
CA LYS A 354 10.83 3.64 -28.39
C LYS A 354 10.33 4.85 -27.58
N LEU A 355 10.25 4.71 -26.25
CA LEU A 355 9.90 5.81 -25.36
C LEU A 355 10.91 6.97 -25.48
N THR A 356 12.20 6.66 -25.58
CA THR A 356 13.28 7.67 -25.72
C THR A 356 13.20 8.40 -27.07
N GLU A 357 12.88 7.69 -28.16
CA GLU A 357 12.63 8.28 -29.49
C GLU A 357 11.50 9.32 -29.42
N ILE A 358 10.39 8.96 -28.76
CA ILE A 358 9.24 9.85 -28.59
C ILE A 358 9.63 11.02 -27.67
N GLN A 359 10.31 10.77 -26.55
CA GLN A 359 10.79 11.82 -25.65
C GLN A 359 11.64 12.86 -26.41
N ASN A 360 12.57 12.43 -27.26
CA ASN A 360 13.40 13.31 -28.08
C ASN A 360 12.56 14.14 -29.07
N THR A 361 11.57 13.52 -29.70
CA THR A 361 10.64 14.19 -30.64
C THR A 361 9.90 15.34 -29.96
N TYR A 362 9.42 15.14 -28.73
CA TYR A 362 8.65 16.13 -27.98
C TYR A 362 9.47 17.03 -27.05
N SER A 363 10.80 16.94 -27.07
CA SER A 363 11.65 17.67 -26.11
C SER A 363 11.61 19.19 -26.27
N ASN A 364 11.43 19.68 -27.50
CA ASN A 364 11.46 21.11 -27.85
C ASN A 364 10.14 21.62 -28.45
N ILE A 365 9.08 20.81 -28.46
CA ILE A 365 7.79 21.21 -29.04
C ILE A 365 6.98 21.93 -27.97
N GLU A 366 6.71 23.21 -28.22
CA GLU A 366 5.93 24.06 -27.34
C GLU A 366 4.43 24.00 -27.69
N SER A 367 3.72 23.03 -27.10
CA SER A 367 2.27 22.99 -27.12
C SER A 367 1.73 22.18 -25.94
N TYR A 368 0.46 22.40 -25.60
CA TYR A 368 -0.21 21.65 -24.54
C TYR A 368 -0.19 20.13 -24.80
N THR A 369 -0.53 19.71 -26.02
CA THR A 369 -0.52 18.29 -26.42
C THR A 369 0.89 17.71 -26.35
N ALA A 370 1.91 18.45 -26.82
CA ALA A 370 3.30 18.01 -26.74
C ALA A 370 3.78 17.85 -25.30
N CYS A 371 3.44 18.79 -24.41
CA CYS A 371 3.77 18.69 -22.99
C CYS A 371 3.08 17.49 -22.33
N THR A 372 1.82 17.24 -22.68
CA THR A 372 1.05 16.09 -22.18
C THR A 372 1.70 14.76 -22.59
N ILE A 373 2.04 14.61 -23.88
CA ILE A 373 2.72 13.42 -24.40
C ILE A 373 4.10 13.28 -23.74
N ARG A 374 4.89 14.35 -23.69
CA ARG A 374 6.21 14.35 -23.04
C ARG A 374 6.11 13.88 -21.59
N GLN A 375 5.14 14.37 -20.83
CA GLN A 375 4.97 13.96 -19.44
C GLN A 375 4.52 12.51 -19.29
N TYR A 376 3.60 12.04 -20.13
CA TYR A 376 3.21 10.63 -20.18
C TYR A 376 4.42 9.73 -20.40
N ILE A 377 5.25 10.05 -21.39
CA ILE A 377 6.47 9.30 -21.70
C ILE A 377 7.47 9.34 -20.54
N ASN A 378 7.62 10.48 -19.86
CA ASN A 378 8.47 10.59 -18.68
C ASN A 378 7.97 9.72 -17.51
N ILE A 379 6.65 9.57 -17.35
CA ILE A 379 6.06 8.69 -16.35
C ILE A 379 6.36 7.22 -16.70
N GLU A 380 6.14 6.81 -17.95
CA GLU A 380 6.41 5.43 -18.39
C GLU A 380 7.90 5.07 -18.28
N LEU A 381 8.82 5.97 -18.67
CA LEU A 381 10.25 5.79 -18.47
C LEU A 381 10.62 5.68 -16.98
N ALA A 382 10.02 6.50 -16.11
CA ALA A 382 10.26 6.43 -14.68
C ALA A 382 9.80 5.10 -14.06
N LYS A 383 8.68 4.54 -14.53
CA LYS A 383 8.22 3.21 -14.11
C LYS A 383 9.23 2.12 -14.46
N MET A 384 9.80 2.16 -15.67
CA MET A 384 10.86 1.22 -16.09
C MET A 384 12.15 1.37 -15.27
N GLU A 385 12.44 2.55 -14.76
CA GLU A 385 13.55 2.80 -13.84
C GLU A 385 13.21 2.48 -12.38
N GLN A 386 12.06 1.83 -12.12
CA GLN A 386 11.53 1.51 -10.79
C GLN A 386 11.41 2.74 -9.87
N LYS A 387 11.27 3.94 -10.45
CA LYS A 387 11.03 5.17 -9.68
C LYS A 387 9.56 5.22 -9.27
N SER A 388 9.29 4.96 -8.00
CA SER A 388 7.92 5.00 -7.46
C SER A 388 7.24 6.37 -7.66
N VAL A 389 5.93 6.37 -7.94
CA VAL A 389 5.11 7.60 -7.95
C VAL A 389 5.27 8.37 -6.63
N PHE A 390 5.34 7.63 -5.52
CA PHE A 390 5.53 8.18 -4.18
C PHE A 390 6.82 8.99 -4.04
N SER A 391 7.95 8.56 -4.60
CA SER A 391 9.22 9.32 -4.47
C SER A 391 9.15 10.68 -5.16
N ARG A 392 8.47 10.77 -6.31
CA ARG A 392 8.24 12.03 -7.02
C ARG A 392 7.29 12.96 -6.24
N ILE A 393 6.21 12.39 -5.69
CA ILE A 393 5.28 13.15 -4.84
C ILE A 393 5.98 13.71 -3.59
N LYS A 394 6.87 12.93 -2.96
CA LYS A 394 7.69 13.43 -1.83
C LYS A 394 8.51 14.65 -2.23
N GLU A 395 9.14 14.61 -3.39
CA GLU A 395 9.94 15.72 -3.91
C GLU A 395 9.08 16.96 -4.15
N SER A 396 7.89 16.83 -4.76
CA SER A 396 6.94 17.94 -4.89
C SER A 396 6.51 18.52 -3.55
N ILE A 397 6.15 17.67 -2.57
CA ILE A 397 5.76 18.13 -1.23
C ILE A 397 6.92 18.90 -0.57
N LYS A 398 8.17 18.44 -0.78
CA LYS A 398 9.37 19.10 -0.23
C LYS A 398 9.65 20.46 -0.90
N ASN A 399 9.44 20.56 -2.21
CA ASN A 399 9.83 21.72 -3.00
C ASN A 399 8.76 22.82 -3.09
N ASN A 400 7.47 22.46 -3.05
CA ASN A 400 6.36 23.35 -3.42
C ASN A 400 5.35 23.63 -2.30
N HIS A 401 5.68 23.24 -1.06
CA HIS A 401 5.03 23.48 0.25
C HIS A 401 3.49 23.40 0.34
N ASP A 402 2.73 24.14 -0.47
CA ASP A 402 1.27 24.24 -0.43
C ASP A 402 0.58 24.00 -1.78
N ASN A 403 1.30 23.95 -2.91
CA ASN A 403 0.70 23.62 -4.21
C ASN A 403 0.57 22.09 -4.35
N ILE A 404 -0.63 21.62 -4.71
CA ILE A 404 -0.92 20.20 -4.94
C ILE A 404 -1.01 19.85 -6.42
N ASN A 405 -0.96 20.84 -7.31
CA ASN A 405 -1.28 20.60 -8.71
C ASN A 405 -0.18 19.80 -9.42
N ASP A 406 1.09 20.05 -9.09
CA ASP A 406 2.24 19.31 -9.63
C ASP A 406 2.26 17.84 -9.17
N ILE A 407 1.80 17.57 -7.94
CA ILE A 407 1.61 16.21 -7.40
C ILE A 407 0.74 15.37 -8.34
N LEU A 408 -0.32 15.95 -8.91
CA LEU A 408 -1.25 15.26 -9.81
C LEU A 408 -0.65 14.94 -11.18
N LEU A 409 0.55 15.46 -11.49
CA LEU A 409 1.28 15.18 -12.73
C LEU A 409 2.25 14.00 -12.61
N HIS A 410 2.43 13.41 -11.42
CA HIS A 410 3.42 12.35 -11.19
C HIS A 410 2.94 10.93 -11.47
N GLY A 411 1.73 10.79 -11.99
CA GLY A 411 1.08 9.51 -12.25
C GLY A 411 -0.06 9.24 -11.27
N MET A 412 -0.67 8.07 -11.42
CA MET A 412 -1.89 7.73 -10.70
C MET A 412 -1.60 7.25 -9.28
N ILE A 413 -2.41 7.72 -8.32
CA ILE A 413 -2.36 7.33 -6.91
C ILE A 413 -3.50 6.34 -6.67
N ARG A 414 -3.22 5.04 -6.77
CA ARG A 414 -4.26 4.00 -6.80
C ARG A 414 -4.31 3.18 -5.52
N SER A 415 -3.22 2.47 -5.23
CA SER A 415 -3.22 1.49 -4.15
C SER A 415 -3.38 2.16 -2.78
N VAL A 416 -3.97 1.42 -1.85
CA VAL A 416 -4.08 1.85 -0.45
C VAL A 416 -2.69 2.14 0.12
N GLU A 417 -1.71 1.30 -0.19
CA GLU A 417 -0.32 1.49 0.27
C GLU A 417 0.28 2.82 -0.20
N GLN A 418 0.07 3.20 -1.47
CA GLN A 418 0.54 4.49 -2.00
C GLN A 418 -0.13 5.66 -1.26
N LYS A 419 -1.45 5.58 -1.05
CA LYS A 419 -2.21 6.59 -0.33
C LYS A 419 -1.75 6.72 1.12
N ALA A 420 -1.60 5.60 1.83
CA ALA A 420 -1.12 5.52 3.21
C ALA A 420 0.29 6.10 3.33
N SER A 421 1.16 5.78 2.37
CA SER A 421 2.53 6.30 2.30
C SER A 421 2.58 7.82 2.14
N ILE A 422 1.73 8.39 1.27
CA ILE A 422 1.62 9.84 1.09
C ILE A 422 1.10 10.52 2.37
N VAL A 423 0.03 9.98 2.97
CA VAL A 423 -0.54 10.48 4.23
C VAL A 423 0.49 10.43 5.35
N GLY A 424 1.19 9.30 5.50
CA GLY A 424 2.25 9.11 6.49
C GLY A 424 3.40 10.09 6.31
N TYR A 425 3.87 10.28 5.07
CA TYR A 425 4.91 11.24 4.76
C TYR A 425 4.50 12.67 5.14
N PHE A 426 3.28 13.08 4.78
CA PHE A 426 2.74 14.39 5.16
C PHE A 426 2.71 14.59 6.68
N LEU A 427 2.24 13.61 7.44
CA LEU A 427 2.15 13.68 8.90
C LEU A 427 3.52 13.77 9.57
N ILE A 428 4.49 13.00 9.08
CA ILE A 428 5.88 12.99 9.56
C ILE A 428 6.55 14.34 9.27
N MET A 429 6.48 14.83 8.04
CA MET A 429 7.14 16.08 7.66
C MET A 429 6.55 17.30 8.39
N ASN A 430 5.29 17.22 8.82
CA ASN A 430 4.61 18.26 9.58
C ASN A 430 4.50 17.95 11.08
N VAL A 431 5.32 17.05 11.63
CA VAL A 431 5.26 16.68 13.06
C VAL A 431 5.46 17.88 14.00
N LYS A 432 6.28 18.86 13.57
CA LYS A 432 6.56 20.10 14.33
C LYS A 432 5.59 21.25 14.01
N ASN A 433 4.91 21.20 12.86
CA ASN A 433 4.16 22.33 12.30
C ASN A 433 2.65 22.06 12.33
N THR A 434 1.88 23.06 12.77
CA THR A 434 0.42 23.03 12.69
C THR A 434 -0.03 23.77 11.43
N LEU A 435 -0.67 23.06 10.51
CA LEU A 435 -1.22 23.63 9.29
C LEU A 435 -2.71 23.97 9.48
N PRO A 436 -3.23 25.02 8.82
CA PRO A 436 -4.66 25.29 8.81
C PRO A 436 -5.47 24.15 8.17
N LYS A 437 -6.68 23.88 8.65
CA LYS A 437 -7.56 22.83 8.06
C LYS A 437 -7.90 23.04 6.58
N ASN A 438 -7.86 24.29 6.12
CA ASN A 438 -8.10 24.66 4.72
C ASN A 438 -6.84 24.62 3.85
N ASN A 439 -5.66 24.28 4.41
CA ASN A 439 -4.45 24.07 3.65
C ASN A 439 -4.64 22.97 2.59
N SER A 440 -4.09 23.18 1.39
CA SER A 440 -4.29 22.30 0.24
C SER A 440 -3.77 20.88 0.49
N LEU A 441 -2.61 20.71 1.12
CA LEU A 441 -2.06 19.39 1.47
C LEU A 441 -2.88 18.67 2.53
N VAL A 442 -3.40 19.41 3.53
CA VAL A 442 -4.33 18.84 4.53
C VAL A 442 -5.59 18.32 3.83
N ARG A 443 -6.18 19.11 2.92
CA ARG A 443 -7.36 18.70 2.15
C ARG A 443 -7.06 17.53 1.23
N PHE A 444 -5.90 17.54 0.57
CA PHE A 444 -5.46 16.47 -0.33
C PHE A 444 -5.32 15.14 0.42
N THR A 445 -4.59 15.10 1.53
CA THR A 445 -4.45 13.89 2.35
C THR A 445 -5.77 13.44 2.97
N ASN A 446 -6.63 14.38 3.38
CA ASN A 446 -7.99 14.06 3.85
C ASN A 446 -8.85 13.44 2.73
N ASN A 447 -8.68 13.87 1.46
CA ASN A 447 -9.35 13.25 0.31
C ASN A 447 -8.79 11.84 0.03
N LEU A 448 -7.48 11.61 0.17
CA LEU A 448 -6.90 10.26 0.04
C LEU A 448 -7.51 9.30 1.06
N ILE A 449 -7.57 9.71 2.33
CA ILE A 449 -8.26 8.98 3.41
C ILE A 449 -9.72 8.74 3.06
N GLY A 450 -10.45 9.78 2.63
CA GLY A 450 -11.87 9.70 2.27
C GLY A 450 -12.17 8.82 1.05
N SER A 451 -11.19 8.61 0.17
CA SER A 451 -11.29 7.76 -1.02
C SER A 451 -11.01 6.27 -0.75
N THR A 452 -10.68 5.91 0.50
CA THR A 452 -10.19 4.58 0.86
C THR A 452 -11.25 3.82 1.68
N PRO A 453 -11.41 2.49 1.53
CA PRO A 453 -12.37 1.68 2.29
C PRO A 453 -11.96 1.46 3.75
N LEU A 454 -12.15 2.46 4.60
CA LEU A 454 -11.78 2.42 6.04
C LEU A 454 -12.69 1.54 6.92
N ASP A 455 -13.74 0.96 6.33
CA ASP A 455 -14.54 -0.10 6.95
C ASP A 455 -13.77 -1.42 7.05
N ASP A 456 -12.82 -1.66 6.14
CA ASP A 456 -11.83 -2.72 6.26
C ASP A 456 -10.77 -2.37 7.31
N ARG A 457 -10.57 -3.27 8.27
CA ARG A 457 -9.69 -3.03 9.42
C ARG A 457 -8.23 -2.87 9.01
N VAL A 458 -7.70 -3.76 8.18
CA VAL A 458 -6.30 -3.74 7.72
C VAL A 458 -6.01 -2.44 6.98
N THR A 459 -6.87 -2.08 6.03
CA THR A 459 -6.83 -0.82 5.29
C THR A 459 -6.83 0.40 6.23
N ARG A 460 -7.70 0.40 7.24
CA ARG A 460 -7.80 1.50 8.20
C ARG A 460 -6.54 1.61 9.06
N GLU A 461 -5.98 0.48 9.51
CA GLU A 461 -4.74 0.46 10.29
C GLU A 461 -3.57 1.03 9.49
N ASP A 462 -3.43 0.65 8.21
CA ASP A 462 -2.39 1.16 7.33
C ASP A 462 -2.51 2.67 7.07
N MET A 463 -3.71 3.14 6.74
CA MET A 463 -3.96 4.56 6.45
C MET A 463 -3.72 5.47 7.65
N LEU A 464 -4.00 4.97 8.87
CA LEU A 464 -3.93 5.77 10.10
C LEU A 464 -2.66 5.52 10.92
N LEU A 465 -1.76 4.67 10.42
CA LEU A 465 -0.56 4.20 11.12
C LEU A 465 0.28 5.33 11.74
N TYR A 466 0.41 6.46 11.05
CA TYR A 466 1.26 7.58 11.49
C TYR A 466 0.51 8.69 12.22
N CYS A 467 -0.81 8.59 12.38
CA CYS A 467 -1.59 9.73 12.86
C CYS A 467 -1.30 10.11 14.31
N PHE A 468 -0.87 9.17 15.16
CA PHE A 468 -0.52 9.48 16.55
C PHE A 468 0.81 10.24 16.70
N LEU A 469 1.67 10.25 15.67
CA LEU A 469 2.91 11.03 15.70
C LEU A 469 2.62 12.53 15.57
N ASN A 470 1.56 12.90 14.86
CA ASN A 470 1.19 14.29 14.61
C ASN A 470 0.05 14.72 15.53
N LYS A 471 0.33 15.69 16.42
CA LYS A 471 -0.66 16.21 17.40
C LYS A 471 -1.94 16.74 16.74
N ASP A 472 -1.85 17.22 15.51
CA ASP A 472 -2.95 17.83 14.76
C ASP A 472 -3.69 16.81 13.88
N GLY A 473 -3.21 15.56 13.81
CA GLY A 473 -3.79 14.49 12.99
C GLY A 473 -5.30 14.30 13.22
N LYS A 474 -5.72 14.28 14.50
CA LYS A 474 -7.15 14.23 14.87
C LYS A 474 -7.93 15.44 14.35
N GLY A 475 -7.31 16.61 14.34
CA GLY A 475 -7.90 17.84 13.82
C GLY A 475 -8.01 17.88 12.30
N TYR A 476 -7.03 17.31 11.60
CA TYR A 476 -7.00 17.22 10.13
C TYR A 476 -8.06 16.26 9.60
N TYR A 477 -8.23 15.11 10.26
CA TYR A 477 -9.12 14.04 9.80
C TYR A 477 -10.28 13.83 10.78
N ALA A 478 -11.08 14.87 10.99
CA ALA A 478 -12.20 14.81 11.94
C ALA A 478 -13.34 13.85 11.51
N LYS A 479 -13.37 13.39 10.26
CA LYS A 479 -14.45 12.54 9.73
C LYS A 479 -14.30 11.05 10.05
N ILE A 480 -13.21 10.64 10.70
CA ILE A 480 -12.88 9.24 10.98
C ILE A 480 -12.92 8.93 12.48
N GLU A 481 -13.94 9.45 13.19
CA GLU A 481 -14.05 9.39 14.65
C GLU A 481 -13.86 7.98 15.24
N SER A 482 -14.45 6.95 14.62
CA SER A 482 -14.38 5.56 15.08
C SER A 482 -13.01 4.89 14.88
N GLY A 483 -12.12 5.44 14.04
CA GLY A 483 -10.81 4.85 13.77
C GLY A 483 -9.71 5.30 14.73
N TRP A 484 -9.97 6.33 15.55
CA TRP A 484 -8.92 6.97 16.35
C TRP A 484 -8.45 6.17 17.56
N GLU A 485 -9.32 5.35 18.16
CA GLU A 485 -8.93 4.51 19.29
C GLU A 485 -7.96 3.40 18.84
N GLU A 486 -8.26 2.76 17.72
CA GLU A 486 -7.40 1.76 17.08
C GLU A 486 -6.08 2.38 16.60
N ALA A 487 -6.13 3.58 15.99
CA ALA A 487 -4.94 4.31 15.57
C ALA A 487 -4.08 4.81 16.74
N ALA A 488 -4.67 5.01 17.93
CA ALA A 488 -3.92 5.46 19.10
C ALA A 488 -3.20 4.32 19.85
N THR A 489 -3.59 3.06 19.57
CA THR A 489 -3.02 1.89 20.25
C THR A 489 -1.77 1.40 19.53
N ILE A 490 -0.63 1.38 20.24
CA ILE A 490 0.65 0.90 19.71
C ILE A 490 0.91 -0.55 20.13
N THR A 491 0.98 -1.44 19.14
CA THR A 491 1.45 -2.84 19.28
C THR A 491 2.92 -2.94 18.90
N ASN A 492 3.59 -4.04 19.26
CA ASN A 492 4.99 -4.30 18.89
C ASN A 492 5.19 -4.26 17.37
N ASP A 493 4.26 -4.83 16.59
CA ASP A 493 4.37 -4.87 15.13
C ASP A 493 4.23 -3.48 14.50
N LYS A 494 3.23 -2.70 14.93
CA LYS A 494 3.08 -1.30 14.50
C LYS A 494 4.31 -0.48 14.89
N PHE A 495 4.85 -0.71 16.09
CA PHE A 495 6.07 -0.06 16.55
C PHE A 495 7.26 -0.38 15.64
N ARG A 496 7.49 -1.67 15.34
CA ARG A 496 8.59 -2.11 14.46
C ARG A 496 8.52 -1.45 13.10
N LEU A 497 7.34 -1.46 12.47
CA LEU A 497 7.12 -0.87 11.16
C LEU A 497 7.44 0.64 11.18
N ILE A 498 6.85 1.38 12.12
CA ILE A 498 7.02 2.84 12.21
C ILE A 498 8.49 3.21 12.54
N ASN A 499 9.08 2.50 13.51
CA ASN A 499 10.46 2.74 13.94
C ASN A 499 11.47 2.46 12.82
N SER A 500 11.27 1.38 12.05
CA SER A 500 12.08 1.08 10.84
C SER A 500 11.94 2.19 9.80
N LYS A 501 10.71 2.62 9.48
CA LYS A 501 10.50 3.68 8.49
C LYS A 501 11.17 5.00 8.88
N ILE A 502 11.10 5.41 10.15
CA ILE A 502 11.62 6.70 10.63
C ILE A 502 13.15 6.71 10.75
N LEU A 503 13.75 5.61 11.23
CA LEU A 503 15.18 5.55 11.56
C LEU A 503 16.04 4.86 10.48
N VAL A 504 15.47 3.93 9.71
CA VAL A 504 16.22 3.05 8.81
C VAL A 504 15.89 3.29 7.34
N GLU A 505 14.63 3.21 6.93
CA GLU A 505 14.31 3.18 5.50
C GLU A 505 14.27 4.57 4.85
N LEU A 506 13.70 5.56 5.55
CA LEU A 506 13.45 6.86 4.97
C LEU A 506 14.50 7.86 5.45
N ASN A 507 15.16 8.52 4.49
CA ASN A 507 16.14 9.57 4.75
C ASN A 507 15.43 10.90 5.05
N TYR A 508 14.72 10.95 6.19
CA TYR A 508 14.14 12.18 6.72
C TYR A 508 15.23 13.11 7.27
N PRO A 509 14.98 14.44 7.32
CA PRO A 509 15.87 15.35 8.03
C PRO A 509 16.06 14.89 9.49
N HIS A 510 17.30 14.93 9.98
CA HIS A 510 17.68 14.42 11.30
C HIS A 510 16.75 14.92 12.42
N GLU A 511 16.46 16.22 12.42
CA GLU A 511 15.55 16.83 13.38
C GLU A 511 14.10 16.33 13.35
N ILE A 512 13.61 15.93 12.18
CA ILE A 512 12.26 15.39 12.00
C ILE A 512 12.22 13.95 12.52
N SER A 513 13.24 13.14 12.21
CA SER A 513 13.37 11.77 12.75
C SER A 513 13.43 11.77 14.28
N LEU A 514 14.21 12.66 14.89
CA LEU A 514 14.30 12.78 16.36
C LEU A 514 12.96 13.15 16.99
N GLU A 515 12.24 14.12 16.42
CA GLU A 515 10.92 14.51 16.96
C GLU A 515 9.89 13.39 16.80
N CYS A 516 9.85 12.72 15.63
CA CYS A 516 8.96 11.58 15.43
C CYS A 516 9.28 10.43 16.38
N PHE A 517 10.56 10.10 16.58
CA PHE A 517 10.99 9.08 17.53
C PHE A 517 10.56 9.44 18.96
N LYS A 518 10.73 10.70 19.37
CA LYS A 518 10.25 11.19 20.67
C LYS A 518 8.74 11.03 20.83
N LYS A 519 7.94 11.38 19.81
CA LYS A 519 6.48 11.18 19.83
C LYS A 519 6.11 9.71 19.94
N LEU A 520 6.79 8.85 19.18
CA LEU A 520 6.60 7.40 19.23
C LEU A 520 6.89 6.87 20.65
N MET A 521 8.00 7.28 21.28
CA MET A 521 8.34 6.87 22.65
C MET A 521 7.31 7.32 23.70
N ILE A 522 6.73 8.51 23.55
CA ILE A 522 5.63 8.98 24.42
C ILE A 522 4.40 8.07 24.30
N VAL A 523 4.09 7.59 23.09
CA VAL A 523 2.97 6.65 22.89
C VAL A 523 3.32 5.28 23.48
N VAL A 524 4.54 4.78 23.25
CA VAL A 524 5.04 3.53 23.85
C VAL A 524 4.99 3.57 25.37
N ALA A 525 5.31 4.71 26.01
CA ALA A 525 5.28 4.83 27.46
C ALA A 525 3.92 4.50 28.10
N ASN A 526 2.84 4.71 27.34
CA ASN A 526 1.45 4.44 27.76
C ASN A 526 0.92 3.08 27.30
N SER A 527 1.74 2.23 26.66
CA SER A 527 1.35 0.91 26.18
C SER A 527 1.74 -0.20 27.15
N ASP A 528 0.90 -1.23 27.24
CA ASP A 528 1.19 -2.43 28.02
C ASP A 528 2.35 -3.24 27.43
N GLU A 529 2.62 -3.08 26.13
CA GLU A 529 3.71 -3.74 25.39
C GLU A 529 5.06 -3.01 25.53
N LYS A 530 5.14 -1.90 26.28
CA LYS A 530 6.36 -1.10 26.40
C LYS A 530 7.60 -1.90 26.81
N TYR A 531 7.42 -2.91 27.65
CA TYR A 531 8.53 -3.75 28.13
C TYR A 531 9.13 -4.59 26.99
N ASP A 532 8.27 -5.20 26.18
CA ASP A 532 8.69 -6.04 25.06
C ASP A 532 9.27 -5.20 23.92
N ILE A 533 8.71 -4.01 23.70
CA ILE A 533 9.20 -3.05 22.71
C ILE A 533 10.61 -2.56 23.07
N ILE A 534 10.82 -2.09 24.31
CA ILE A 534 12.07 -1.45 24.72
C ILE A 534 13.21 -2.47 24.94
N LEU A 535 12.90 -3.65 25.50
CA LEU A 535 13.89 -4.73 25.69
C LEU A 535 14.12 -5.55 24.41
N GLY A 536 13.29 -5.34 23.38
CA GLY A 536 13.42 -5.92 22.06
C GLY A 536 14.73 -5.52 21.37
N SER A 537 15.26 -6.43 20.56
CA SER A 537 16.55 -6.24 19.90
C SER A 537 16.50 -5.23 18.74
N LEU A 538 15.35 -5.12 18.08
CA LEU A 538 15.11 -4.24 16.93
C LEU A 538 15.23 -2.73 17.27
N LEU A 539 14.86 -2.31 18.48
CA LEU A 539 14.92 -0.90 18.84
C LEU A 539 16.36 -0.37 18.83
N ILE A 540 17.26 -1.05 19.55
CA ILE A 540 18.66 -0.65 19.62
C ILE A 540 19.34 -0.79 18.25
N GLU A 541 18.99 -1.82 17.48
CA GLU A 541 19.47 -2.00 16.11
C GLU A 541 19.14 -0.76 15.25
N ASN A 542 17.88 -0.33 15.22
CA ASN A 542 17.46 0.83 14.44
C ASN A 542 18.11 2.13 14.92
N ILE A 543 18.26 2.30 16.24
CA ILE A 543 18.97 3.45 16.84
C ILE A 543 20.43 3.48 16.35
N VAL A 544 21.12 2.34 16.37
CA VAL A 544 22.51 2.22 15.91
C VAL A 544 22.62 2.50 14.42
N ILE A 545 21.74 1.91 13.60
CA ILE A 545 21.71 2.12 12.15
C ILE A 545 21.52 3.61 11.84
N PHE A 546 20.56 4.28 12.49
CA PHE A 546 20.33 5.71 12.28
C PHE A 546 21.53 6.56 12.71
N SER A 547 22.11 6.24 13.88
CA SER A 547 23.26 6.97 14.42
C SER A 547 24.46 6.92 13.46
N LYS A 548 24.73 5.76 12.84
CA LYS A 548 25.81 5.58 11.85
C LYS A 548 25.64 6.44 10.60
N LYS A 549 24.42 6.88 10.27
CA LYS A 549 24.16 7.79 9.13
C LYS A 549 24.50 9.25 9.43
N THR A 550 24.83 9.59 10.67
CA THR A 550 25.08 10.97 11.09
C THR A 550 26.57 11.29 11.20
N ASN A 551 26.92 12.58 11.16
CA ASN A 551 28.30 13.04 11.31
C ASN A 551 28.91 12.76 12.70
N ASN A 552 28.07 12.49 13.71
CA ASN A 552 28.52 12.16 15.07
C ASN A 552 27.66 11.02 15.65
N PRO A 553 27.96 9.76 15.29
CA PRO A 553 27.15 8.61 15.67
C PRO A 553 26.97 8.46 17.19
N THR A 554 28.03 8.65 17.97
CA THR A 554 27.99 8.50 19.43
C THR A 554 27.11 9.55 20.10
N LYS A 555 27.15 10.81 19.61
CA LYS A 555 26.24 11.85 20.10
C LYS A 555 24.78 11.53 19.76
N THR A 556 24.50 11.14 18.52
CA THR A 556 23.14 10.78 18.07
C THR A 556 22.58 9.58 18.83
N LEU A 557 23.42 8.57 19.06
CA LEU A 557 23.09 7.40 19.87
C LEU A 557 22.63 7.83 21.26
N LEU A 558 23.46 8.62 21.97
CA LEU A 558 23.13 9.10 23.31
C LEU A 558 21.88 9.99 23.33
N GLU A 559 21.64 10.78 22.29
CA GLU A 559 20.45 11.61 22.16
C GLU A 559 19.16 10.76 22.08
N LEU A 560 19.16 9.71 21.25
CA LEU A 560 18.03 8.77 21.13
C LEU A 560 17.81 7.98 22.42
N ILE A 561 18.88 7.52 23.06
CA ILE A 561 18.80 6.82 24.36
C ILE A 561 18.19 7.74 25.42
N ASN A 562 18.63 9.00 25.48
CA ASN A 562 18.11 9.99 26.42
C ASN A 562 16.64 10.32 26.17
N ILE A 563 16.16 10.23 24.92
CA ILE A 563 14.72 10.31 24.63
C ILE A 563 13.99 9.15 25.30
N VAL A 564 14.47 7.91 25.16
CA VAL A 564 13.85 6.72 25.79
C VAL A 564 13.81 6.87 27.31
N ASP A 565 14.95 7.24 27.92
CA ASP A 565 15.05 7.44 29.37
C ASP A 565 13.99 8.45 29.87
N LYS A 566 13.98 9.66 29.28
CA LYS A 566 13.10 10.75 29.71
C LYS A 566 11.61 10.52 29.46
N THR A 567 11.26 9.70 28.46
CA THR A 567 9.85 9.55 28.04
C THR A 567 9.23 8.25 28.54
N VAL A 568 9.99 7.16 28.63
CA VAL A 568 9.46 5.83 28.96
C VAL A 568 9.83 5.38 30.37
N VAL A 569 11.05 5.69 30.82
CA VAL A 569 11.64 5.10 32.04
C VAL A 569 11.47 5.98 33.27
N GLN A 570 11.80 7.28 33.16
CA GLN A 570 11.66 8.22 34.27
C GLN A 570 10.23 8.38 34.85
N PRO A 571 9.12 8.23 34.09
CA PRO A 571 7.77 8.44 34.63
C PRO A 571 7.37 7.53 35.80
N ASP A 572 7.97 6.34 35.96
CA ASP A 572 7.64 5.38 37.02
C ASP A 572 8.77 5.19 38.07
N GLY A 573 9.83 6.01 37.99
CA GLY A 573 10.99 5.92 38.89
C GLY A 573 11.94 4.75 38.61
N SER A 574 11.78 4.05 37.48
CA SER A 574 12.72 3.03 37.01
C SER A 574 14.04 3.63 36.49
N ASN A 575 15.08 2.80 36.36
CA ASN A 575 16.40 3.20 35.85
C ASN A 575 16.72 2.40 34.57
N MET A 576 17.39 3.05 33.62
CA MET A 576 17.89 2.45 32.39
C MET A 576 18.92 1.30 32.58
N PHE A 577 19.34 1.00 33.80
CA PHE A 577 20.35 -0.03 34.13
C PHE A 577 20.17 -1.36 33.36
N VAL A 578 18.99 -1.99 33.46
CA VAL A 578 18.72 -3.29 32.81
C VAL A 578 18.58 -3.17 31.29
N ILE A 579 18.13 -2.01 30.80
CA ILE A 579 18.00 -1.71 29.37
C ILE A 579 19.38 -1.58 28.74
N TYR A 580 20.31 -0.84 29.36
CA TYR A 580 21.69 -0.73 28.89
C TYR A 580 22.38 -2.10 28.77
N LEU A 581 22.23 -2.95 29.79
CA LEU A 581 22.79 -4.31 29.76
C LEU A 581 22.19 -5.16 28.64
N ARG A 582 20.87 -5.09 28.46
CA ARG A 582 20.16 -5.80 27.40
C ARG A 582 20.62 -5.33 26.03
N TRP A 583 20.70 -4.03 25.82
CA TRP A 583 21.12 -3.42 24.57
C TRP A 583 22.59 -3.71 24.24
N ALA A 584 23.49 -3.69 25.23
CA ALA A 584 24.88 -4.09 25.04
C ALA A 584 24.98 -5.54 24.51
N VAL A 585 24.21 -6.47 25.09
CA VAL A 585 24.16 -7.86 24.59
C VAL A 585 23.57 -7.94 23.18
N ASN A 586 22.49 -7.22 22.90
CA ASN A 586 21.90 -7.20 21.55
C ASN A 586 22.91 -6.68 20.51
N VAL A 587 23.63 -5.59 20.79
CA VAL A 587 24.68 -5.05 19.90
C VAL A 587 25.81 -6.06 19.67
N ILE A 588 26.22 -6.82 20.68
CA ILE A 588 27.21 -7.89 20.53
C ILE A 588 26.70 -9.00 19.60
N LEU A 589 25.41 -9.35 19.68
CA LEU A 589 24.79 -10.38 18.85
C LEU A 589 24.70 -9.98 17.38
N TYR A 590 24.38 -8.73 17.08
CA TYR A 590 24.21 -8.24 15.71
C TYR A 590 25.52 -8.00 14.95
N ASN A 591 26.67 -8.08 15.63
CA ASN A 591 28.00 -8.04 15.02
C ASN A 591 28.25 -6.79 14.12
N PHE A 592 27.82 -5.61 14.54
CA PHE A 592 28.15 -4.36 13.81
C PHE A 592 29.66 -4.10 13.76
N ASP A 593 30.14 -3.47 12.67
CA ASP A 593 31.57 -3.11 12.53
C ASP A 593 32.10 -2.21 13.66
N VAL A 594 31.20 -1.43 14.27
CA VAL A 594 31.48 -0.48 15.37
C VAL A 594 30.94 -0.97 16.72
N LYS A 595 30.66 -2.27 16.85
CA LYS A 595 30.05 -2.84 18.06
C LYS A 595 30.86 -2.56 19.33
N GLU A 596 32.19 -2.46 19.24
CA GLU A 596 33.05 -2.22 20.39
C GLU A 596 32.84 -0.80 20.96
N GLU A 597 32.85 0.23 20.11
CA GLU A 597 32.62 1.62 20.53
C GLU A 597 31.22 1.82 21.13
N ILE A 598 30.20 1.26 20.48
CA ILE A 598 28.81 1.32 20.95
C ILE A 598 28.65 0.59 22.29
N THR A 599 29.23 -0.61 22.40
CA THR A 599 29.17 -1.39 23.64
C THR A 599 29.84 -0.64 24.79
N LYS A 600 31.02 -0.06 24.56
CA LYS A 600 31.71 0.79 25.56
C LYS A 600 30.85 1.98 25.96
N THR A 601 30.29 2.71 24.99
CA THR A 601 29.40 3.85 25.23
C THR A 601 28.21 3.46 26.11
N LEU A 602 27.55 2.34 25.81
CA LEU A 602 26.43 1.83 26.62
C LEU A 602 26.87 1.44 28.03
N MET A 603 28.00 0.74 28.15
CA MET A 603 28.55 0.32 29.45
C MET A 603 28.96 1.51 30.31
N ASP A 604 29.44 2.61 29.72
CA ASP A 604 29.82 3.83 30.42
C ASP A 604 28.62 4.55 31.05
N GLN A 605 27.44 4.46 30.44
CA GLN A 605 26.19 5.04 30.98
C GLN A 605 25.60 4.27 32.16
N ILE A 606 26.07 3.06 32.45
CA ILE A 606 25.51 2.22 33.53
C ILE A 606 25.85 2.80 34.90
N ASP A 607 24.83 3.14 35.68
CA ASP A 607 24.97 3.46 37.10
C ASP A 607 25.08 2.19 37.95
N VAL A 608 26.29 1.93 38.45
CA VAL A 608 26.57 0.76 39.28
C VAL A 608 25.91 0.82 40.65
N ASN A 609 25.36 1.96 41.09
CA ASN A 609 24.67 2.07 42.37
C ASN A 609 23.25 1.50 42.33
N TYR A 610 22.69 1.27 41.15
CA TYR A 610 21.37 0.66 41.00
C TYR A 610 21.30 -0.72 41.67
N SER A 611 20.18 -0.97 42.34
CA SER A 611 19.91 -2.23 43.05
C SER A 611 18.65 -2.86 42.49
N PHE A 612 18.74 -4.14 42.11
CA PHE A 612 17.62 -4.89 41.55
C PHE A 612 16.44 -4.91 42.52
N ASN A 613 15.27 -4.55 42.02
CA ASN A 613 13.99 -4.65 42.70
C ASN A 613 13.14 -5.70 41.99
N ARG A 614 12.92 -6.86 42.62
CA ARG A 614 12.12 -7.95 42.02
C ARG A 614 10.65 -7.61 41.80
N ASN A 615 10.15 -6.55 42.45
CA ASN A 615 8.81 -6.02 42.21
C ASN A 615 8.77 -5.07 41.00
N ASN A 616 9.93 -4.67 40.46
CA ASN A 616 10.01 -3.88 39.23
C ASN A 616 9.91 -4.81 38.01
N LYS A 617 8.97 -4.50 37.10
CA LYS A 617 8.70 -5.33 35.91
C LYS A 617 9.88 -5.38 34.93
N TRP A 618 10.68 -4.32 34.80
CA TRP A 618 11.89 -4.30 33.96
C TRP A 618 12.95 -5.28 34.48
N ASP A 619 13.20 -5.26 35.78
CA ASP A 619 14.17 -6.14 36.44
C ASP A 619 13.75 -7.61 36.33
N CYS A 620 12.46 -7.90 36.56
CA CYS A 620 11.92 -9.25 36.43
C CYS A 620 12.04 -9.77 34.99
N MET A 621 11.67 -8.96 34.00
CA MET A 621 11.82 -9.32 32.58
C MET A 621 13.28 -9.60 32.24
N PHE A 622 14.22 -8.76 32.67
CA PHE A 622 15.65 -8.96 32.42
C PHE A 622 16.18 -10.26 33.04
N LEU A 623 15.90 -10.51 34.32
CA LEU A 623 16.45 -11.64 35.07
C LEU A 623 15.96 -13.01 34.58
N ASN A 624 14.81 -13.06 33.91
CA ASN A 624 14.28 -14.30 33.32
C ASN A 624 15.06 -14.78 32.08
N HIS A 625 15.93 -13.96 31.50
CA HIS A 625 16.70 -14.30 30.30
C HIS A 625 18.11 -14.80 30.66
N SER A 626 18.21 -16.08 31.06
CA SER A 626 19.47 -16.71 31.49
C SER A 626 20.61 -16.64 30.46
N TYR A 627 20.28 -16.53 29.17
CA TYR A 627 21.28 -16.40 28.11
C TYR A 627 22.02 -15.05 28.17
N ILE A 628 21.39 -13.96 28.61
CA ILE A 628 22.04 -12.62 28.69
C ILE A 628 23.30 -12.73 29.56
N LEU A 629 23.19 -13.36 30.73
CA LEU A 629 24.31 -13.56 31.65
C LEU A 629 25.43 -14.38 31.00
N LYS A 630 25.10 -15.40 30.21
CA LYS A 630 26.06 -16.21 29.46
C LYS A 630 26.82 -15.36 28.44
N TYR A 631 26.13 -14.48 27.71
CA TYR A 631 26.75 -13.59 26.73
C TYR A 631 27.61 -12.51 27.39
N LEU A 632 27.17 -11.91 28.50
CA LEU A 632 27.97 -10.95 29.26
C LEU A 632 29.28 -11.56 29.79
N LYS A 633 29.24 -12.84 30.22
CA LYS A 633 30.44 -13.58 30.66
C LYS A 633 31.39 -13.90 29.50
N LYS A 634 30.83 -14.39 28.37
CA LYS A 634 31.62 -14.81 27.20
C LYS A 634 32.33 -13.65 26.51
N ASN A 635 31.77 -12.44 26.57
CA ASN A 635 32.24 -11.28 25.82
C ASN A 635 32.85 -10.18 26.72
N LYS A 636 33.50 -10.57 27.83
CA LYS A 636 34.15 -9.63 28.77
C LYS A 636 35.05 -8.62 28.06
N ASP A 637 35.80 -9.07 27.07
CA ASP A 637 36.79 -8.26 26.34
C ASP A 637 36.16 -7.12 25.53
N LEU A 638 34.87 -7.24 25.16
CA LEU A 638 34.11 -6.19 24.48
C LEU A 638 33.38 -5.25 25.44
N LEU A 639 33.18 -5.67 26.70
CA LEU A 639 32.36 -4.99 27.70
C LEU A 639 33.17 -4.13 28.67
N CYS A 640 34.49 -4.34 28.77
CA CYS A 640 35.39 -3.54 29.59
C CYS A 640 36.77 -3.44 28.96
N ASN A 641 37.44 -2.30 29.16
CA ASN A 641 38.82 -2.13 28.74
C ASN A 641 39.77 -2.72 29.81
N LYS A 642 40.49 -3.79 29.46
CA LYS A 642 41.45 -4.45 30.38
C LYS A 642 42.60 -3.54 30.81
N GLU A 643 42.91 -2.52 30.01
CA GLU A 643 44.00 -1.57 30.29
C GLU A 643 43.58 -0.49 31.29
N ILE A 644 42.27 -0.36 31.58
CA ILE A 644 41.73 0.65 32.51
C ILE A 644 41.16 -0.08 33.74
N PRO A 645 41.86 -0.05 34.90
CA PRO A 645 41.43 -0.76 36.12
C PRO A 645 39.99 -0.45 36.53
N GLU A 646 39.58 0.83 36.46
CA GLU A 646 38.23 1.29 36.80
C GLU A 646 37.15 0.62 35.91
N SER A 647 37.45 0.40 34.63
CA SER A 647 36.52 -0.28 33.70
C SER A 647 36.32 -1.75 34.08
N VAL A 648 37.40 -2.43 34.47
CA VAL A 648 37.35 -3.82 34.93
C VAL A 648 36.61 -3.94 36.27
N GLU A 649 36.84 -3.01 37.19
CA GLU A 649 36.11 -2.94 38.47
C GLU A 649 34.62 -2.70 38.26
N LYS A 650 34.25 -1.77 37.39
CA LYS A 650 32.86 -1.49 37.01
C LYS A 650 32.18 -2.75 36.47
N TYR A 651 32.82 -3.46 35.54
CA TYR A 651 32.31 -4.72 35.00
C TYR A 651 32.11 -5.78 36.09
N ASN A 652 33.12 -5.99 36.94
CA ASN A 652 33.03 -6.98 38.02
C ASN A 652 31.89 -6.65 39.00
N CYS A 653 31.69 -5.36 39.32
CA CYS A 653 30.59 -4.90 40.16
C CYS A 653 29.23 -5.23 39.53
N ILE A 654 29.03 -4.91 38.25
CA ILE A 654 27.82 -5.24 37.48
C ILE A 654 27.57 -6.76 37.51
N MET A 655 28.59 -7.57 37.19
CA MET A 655 28.45 -9.03 37.15
C MET A 655 28.10 -9.62 38.52
N ASN A 656 28.67 -9.11 39.60
CA ASN A 656 28.34 -9.53 40.96
C ASN A 656 26.88 -9.23 41.31
N LYS A 657 26.37 -8.05 40.93
CA LYS A 657 24.97 -7.68 41.12
C LYS A 657 24.00 -8.57 40.35
N ILE A 658 24.30 -8.90 39.10
CA ILE A 658 23.45 -9.81 38.32
C ILE A 658 23.47 -11.20 38.94
N ASN A 659 24.66 -11.73 39.27
CA ASN A 659 24.78 -13.05 39.90
C ASN A 659 24.00 -13.11 41.23
N SER A 660 24.10 -12.08 42.08
CA SER A 660 23.36 -12.04 43.35
C SER A 660 21.84 -11.97 43.17
N ALA A 661 21.37 -11.25 42.15
CA ALA A 661 19.95 -11.17 41.81
C ALA A 661 19.39 -12.47 41.20
N THR A 662 20.21 -13.23 40.46
CA THR A 662 19.81 -14.51 39.83
C THR A 662 19.87 -15.73 40.75
N LEU A 663 20.49 -15.62 41.93
CA LEU A 663 20.49 -16.70 42.92
C LEU A 663 19.06 -16.95 43.45
N PRO A 664 18.64 -18.22 43.60
CA PRO A 664 17.26 -18.54 43.95
C PRO A 664 16.96 -18.04 45.37
N SER A 665 15.99 -17.12 45.50
CA SER A 665 15.23 -17.05 46.74
C SER A 665 14.39 -18.33 46.84
N LYS A 666 14.05 -18.75 48.06
CA LYS A 666 13.34 -20.00 48.38
C LYS A 666 11.97 -20.21 47.69
N GLU A 667 11.53 -19.31 46.82
CA GLU A 667 10.33 -19.51 46.00
C GLU A 667 10.67 -20.27 44.70
N GLY A 668 10.07 -21.46 44.60
CA GLY A 668 10.28 -22.40 43.51
C GLY A 668 9.92 -21.82 42.13
N PHE A 669 10.54 -22.40 41.11
CA PHE A 669 10.34 -22.09 39.69
C PHE A 669 8.85 -21.99 39.27
N PHE A 670 7.97 -22.80 39.87
CA PHE A 670 6.53 -22.78 39.60
C PHE A 670 5.82 -21.50 40.09
N GLN A 671 6.24 -20.91 41.21
CA GLN A 671 5.66 -19.66 41.70
C GLN A 671 6.05 -18.48 40.80
N ARG A 672 7.24 -18.54 40.18
CA ARG A 672 7.70 -17.58 39.16
C ARG A 672 6.87 -17.65 37.88
N VAL A 673 6.52 -18.86 37.42
CA VAL A 673 5.64 -19.04 36.26
C VAL A 673 4.21 -18.60 36.58
N LEU A 674 3.68 -18.88 37.78
CA LEU A 674 2.34 -18.44 38.18
C LEU A 674 2.20 -16.92 38.24
N ASN A 675 3.18 -16.22 38.84
CA ASN A 675 3.16 -14.76 38.91
C ASN A 675 3.12 -14.12 37.50
N ILE A 676 3.82 -14.70 36.52
CA ILE A 676 3.81 -14.25 35.12
C ILE A 676 2.41 -14.34 34.48
N PHE A 677 1.63 -15.38 34.78
CA PHE A 677 0.26 -15.51 34.26
C PHE A 677 -0.74 -14.57 34.92
N THR A 678 -0.58 -14.25 36.21
CA THR A 678 -1.42 -13.25 36.88
C THR A 678 -1.17 -11.82 36.38
N TYR A 679 0.06 -11.47 35.97
CA TYR A 679 0.41 -10.14 35.45
C TYR A 679 0.15 -9.94 33.94
N ARG A 680 -0.25 -10.99 33.21
CA ARG A 680 -0.70 -10.88 31.80
C ARG A 680 -2.19 -10.54 31.68
N ASN A 681 -2.95 -10.62 32.77
CA ASN A 681 -4.41 -10.41 32.81
C ASN A 681 -4.84 -9.17 33.63
N THR A 682 -3.90 -8.26 33.93
CA THR A 682 -4.12 -6.95 34.58
C THR A 682 -3.27 -5.93 33.87
#